data_AF-A0AB39T2I9-F1
#
_entry.id   AF-A0AB39T2I9-F1
#
_cell.length_a   1.000
_cell.length_b   1.000
_cell.length_c   1.000
_cell.angle_alpha   90.00
_cell.angle_beta   90.00
_cell.angle_gamma   90.00
#
_symmetry.space_group_name_H-M   'P 1'
#
loop_
_entity.id
_entity.type
_entity.pdbx_description
1 polymer ?
#
loop_
_entity_poly.entity_id
_entity_poly.type
_entity_poly.pdbx_seq_one_letter_code
_entity_poly.pdbx_strand_id
1 'polypeptide(L)'
;MTRIATRALLAVLVAAWWLLVPAVHGAHADDPVALSREGQITDRVGALGDRRATVVQALDRLYDDRRVQLFVVYVRDFSGRPGQDWADATAERNHLGVDDVLLAVATHDRQYGYSADPGSRFTQTQLDDVARTAIEPALRQNDWAGAAVGAANGYDAVLAGQPVPAPTITPGPADPGAPAEDGTSATDLVLPLVLVGGAAAVAAYAYTTRRRRAETRTTPRGGQGWGPPKETAPPTLAELDREARRTLVATDDAVRTSQEELGFASAQFGEEAARPFTEAVDFAQEQLTASFRLRQKLDDSFPEDNSTRRSMLDEILRRCAEANARLDAETEDFDRLRALERTAPEALAGVEAAFREQTGRIGTAEAALTAMRERYAESAAAPVAGDVEQAKDRLLFATTHVNQARQQIDAGDNGGAAVHIRAAEGAVVQAARLAEAVDRRARELAEAEEKLTGALAETDADLAEARGLLKGTSEGVSTADLQGRIARAESVTAEVRRRLDTGRYDPIDALRRVEEADAALDETLEGARERESGARRAQALLDQVMLTARSTIGAASDYITTHRGAVGSEARTRLAEAQRRWEKARTLAAADDPQTALVEAQQADQLARRAQDLAEQDVRTYGNPNGLGGATGVGGSGGGGLGGAVLGGIILGGLFGGGSGGSSGRGGGGGFGGGGFGGGPGSFGGSGTRGRLGGGGRF
;
A
#
# COMPACT_ATOMS: atom_id res chain seq x y z
N MET A 1 9.89 -50.82 -32.91
CA MET A 1 9.75 -50.91 -31.44
C MET A 1 10.71 -50.01 -30.65
N THR A 2 11.50 -49.14 -31.29
CA THR A 2 12.59 -48.38 -30.66
C THR A 2 12.27 -46.92 -30.29
N ARG A 3 11.06 -46.42 -30.55
CA ARG A 3 10.63 -45.04 -30.19
C ARG A 3 9.75 -44.94 -28.94
N ILE A 4 9.24 -46.06 -28.44
CA ILE A 4 8.47 -46.12 -27.18
C ILE A 4 9.43 -46.36 -26.00
N ALA A 5 10.49 -47.14 -26.21
CA ALA A 5 11.53 -47.38 -25.21
C ALA A 5 12.31 -46.10 -24.83
N THR A 6 12.53 -45.18 -25.76
CA THR A 6 13.24 -43.91 -25.51
C THR A 6 12.40 -42.88 -24.76
N ARG A 7 11.06 -42.95 -24.86
CA ARG A 7 10.15 -42.10 -24.06
C ARG A 7 9.94 -42.63 -22.65
N ALA A 8 9.98 -43.95 -22.46
CA ALA A 8 9.96 -44.56 -21.13
C ALA A 8 11.27 -44.32 -20.35
N LEU A 9 12.43 -44.32 -21.03
CA LEU A 9 13.72 -44.06 -20.38
C LEU A 9 13.86 -42.60 -19.90
N LEU A 10 13.29 -41.63 -20.63
CA LEU A 10 13.29 -40.21 -20.24
C LEU A 10 12.32 -39.92 -19.09
N ALA A 11 11.18 -40.61 -19.02
CA ALA A 11 10.24 -40.48 -17.90
C ALA A 11 10.80 -41.08 -16.59
N VAL A 12 11.58 -42.17 -16.68
CA VAL A 12 12.24 -42.77 -15.50
C VAL A 12 13.43 -41.94 -15.04
N LEU A 13 14.16 -41.27 -15.95
CA LEU A 13 15.24 -40.34 -15.59
C LEU A 13 14.72 -39.04 -14.93
N VAL A 14 13.56 -38.52 -15.36
CA VAL A 14 12.93 -37.35 -14.72
C VAL A 14 12.32 -37.71 -13.36
N ALA A 15 11.76 -38.91 -13.20
CA ALA A 15 11.25 -39.39 -11.91
C ALA A 15 12.37 -39.74 -10.91
N ALA A 16 13.53 -40.23 -11.40
CA ALA A 16 14.70 -40.49 -10.55
C ALA A 16 15.43 -39.21 -10.14
N TRP A 17 15.35 -38.13 -10.92
CA TRP A 17 15.94 -36.84 -10.57
C TRP A 17 15.16 -36.09 -9.48
N TRP A 18 13.87 -36.41 -9.29
CA TRP A 18 13.06 -35.93 -8.17
C TRP A 18 13.32 -36.68 -6.85
N LEU A 19 14.03 -37.81 -6.87
CA LEU A 19 14.31 -38.62 -5.68
C LEU A 19 15.74 -38.47 -5.14
N LEU A 20 16.59 -37.66 -5.78
CA LEU A 20 18.00 -37.46 -5.41
C LEU A 20 18.43 -35.99 -5.29
N VAL A 21 17.50 -35.03 -5.33
CA VAL A 21 17.78 -33.66 -4.85
C VAL A 21 17.49 -33.66 -3.35
N PRO A 22 18.50 -33.53 -2.47
CA PRO A 22 18.21 -33.22 -1.08
C PRO A 22 17.43 -31.90 -1.07
N ALA A 23 16.31 -31.87 -0.36
CA ALA A 23 15.59 -30.64 -0.09
C ALA A 23 16.53 -29.66 0.61
N VAL A 24 17.22 -28.82 -0.17
CA VAL A 24 17.90 -27.64 0.33
C VAL A 24 16.77 -26.71 0.74
N HIS A 25 16.44 -26.78 2.03
CA HIS A 25 15.58 -25.81 2.69
C HIS A 25 16.34 -24.48 2.62
N GLY A 26 16.05 -23.70 1.57
CA GLY A 26 16.51 -22.33 1.48
C GLY A 26 16.09 -21.61 2.75
N ALA A 27 17.07 -21.08 3.46
CA ALA A 27 16.92 -20.35 4.71
C ALA A 27 15.96 -19.18 4.49
N HIS A 28 14.70 -19.38 4.88
CA HIS A 28 13.75 -18.32 5.10
C HIS A 28 14.05 -17.71 6.46
N ALA A 29 14.11 -16.38 6.51
CA ALA A 29 14.18 -15.64 7.77
C ALA A 29 12.92 -15.97 8.62
N ASP A 30 13.11 -16.26 9.90
CA ASP A 30 12.04 -16.76 10.77
C ASP A 30 11.24 -15.61 11.41
N ASP A 31 10.15 -15.21 10.74
CA ASP A 31 9.10 -14.37 11.32
C ASP A 31 8.50 -14.99 12.61
N PRO A 32 7.91 -14.18 13.53
CA PRO A 32 7.28 -14.66 14.77
C PRO A 32 6.44 -15.92 14.53
N VAL A 33 6.83 -17.02 15.16
CA VAL A 33 6.36 -18.35 14.75
C VAL A 33 5.01 -18.69 15.36
N ALA A 34 4.21 -19.49 14.66
CA ALA A 34 3.14 -20.23 15.32
C ALA A 34 3.79 -21.27 16.24
N LEU A 35 3.50 -21.21 17.53
CA LEU A 35 3.99 -22.20 18.49
C LEU A 35 3.38 -23.57 18.15
N SER A 36 4.12 -24.64 18.41
CA SER A 36 3.64 -25.99 18.19
C SER A 36 2.31 -26.22 18.91
N ARG A 37 1.31 -26.72 18.18
CA ARG A 37 0.02 -27.15 18.77
C ARG A 37 0.14 -28.43 19.58
N GLU A 38 1.28 -29.12 19.47
CA GLU A 38 1.55 -30.43 20.06
C GLU A 38 2.45 -30.36 21.30
N GLY A 39 2.96 -29.18 21.68
CA GLY A 39 3.74 -29.03 22.91
C GLY A 39 4.44 -27.68 23.08
N GLN A 40 5.09 -27.49 24.22
CA GLN A 40 5.72 -26.22 24.65
C GLN A 40 7.03 -25.86 23.92
N ILE A 41 7.52 -26.71 23.00
CA ILE A 41 8.84 -26.53 22.36
C ILE A 41 8.71 -26.42 20.84
N THR A 42 9.19 -25.30 20.29
CA THR A 42 9.35 -25.08 18.85
C THR A 42 10.83 -24.96 18.51
N ASP A 43 11.43 -26.00 17.91
CA ASP A 43 12.87 -26.03 17.59
C ASP A 43 13.05 -26.16 16.07
N ARG A 44 13.37 -25.05 15.39
CA ARG A 44 13.55 -24.99 13.93
C ARG A 44 14.98 -25.25 13.48
N VAL A 45 15.94 -25.20 14.41
CA VAL A 45 17.38 -25.31 14.14
C VAL A 45 17.99 -26.59 14.69
N GLY A 46 17.20 -27.43 15.36
CA GLY A 46 17.67 -28.66 16.00
C GLY A 46 18.58 -28.41 17.19
N ALA A 47 18.42 -27.27 17.88
CA ALA A 47 19.28 -26.84 18.97
C ALA A 47 19.28 -27.80 20.17
N LEU A 48 18.18 -28.54 20.38
CA LEU A 48 18.03 -29.39 21.55
C LEU A 48 18.63 -30.80 21.40
N GLY A 49 18.85 -31.26 20.17
CA GLY A 49 19.41 -32.59 19.89
C GLY A 49 18.74 -33.73 20.69
N ASP A 50 19.57 -34.59 21.29
CA ASP A 50 19.19 -35.70 22.16
C ASP A 50 18.66 -35.27 23.54
N ARG A 51 18.92 -34.02 23.95
CA ARG A 51 18.50 -33.45 25.24
C ARG A 51 17.08 -32.86 25.23
N ARG A 52 16.34 -32.95 24.12
CA ARG A 52 14.95 -32.49 24.02
C ARG A 52 14.05 -33.09 25.12
N ALA A 53 14.21 -34.37 25.44
CA ALA A 53 13.41 -35.03 26.48
C ALA A 53 13.63 -34.44 27.88
N THR A 54 14.86 -34.01 28.19
CA THR A 54 15.19 -33.34 29.46
C THR A 54 14.53 -31.97 29.56
N VAL A 55 14.47 -31.23 28.44
CA VAL A 55 13.76 -29.94 28.38
C VAL A 55 12.27 -30.14 28.60
N VAL A 56 11.64 -31.09 27.88
CA VAL A 56 10.22 -31.42 28.08
C VAL A 56 9.91 -31.74 29.55
N GLN A 57 10.72 -32.59 30.19
CA GLN A 57 10.52 -32.93 31.60
C GLN A 57 10.61 -31.73 32.55
N ALA A 58 11.48 -30.75 32.28
CA ALA A 58 11.61 -29.55 33.10
C ALA A 58 10.40 -28.61 32.92
N LEU A 59 9.91 -28.47 31.68
CA LEU A 59 8.74 -27.67 31.34
C LEU A 59 7.45 -28.29 31.93
N ASP A 60 7.31 -29.61 31.84
CA ASP A 60 6.19 -30.36 32.42
C ASP A 60 6.15 -30.20 33.94
N ARG A 61 7.30 -30.32 34.62
CA ARG A 61 7.39 -30.10 36.08
C ARG A 61 6.95 -28.70 36.48
N LEU A 62 7.39 -27.66 35.76
CA LEU A 62 6.97 -26.28 36.04
C LEU A 62 5.45 -26.13 35.90
N TYR A 63 4.85 -26.77 34.89
CA TYR A 63 3.40 -26.76 34.72
C TYR A 63 2.67 -27.53 35.83
N ASP A 64 3.16 -28.71 36.20
CA ASP A 64 2.54 -29.54 37.24
C ASP A 64 2.59 -28.90 38.62
N ASP A 65 3.74 -28.32 38.99
CA ASP A 65 3.98 -27.76 40.32
C ASP A 65 3.41 -26.34 40.47
N ARG A 66 3.48 -25.52 39.41
CA ARG A 66 3.17 -24.09 39.47
C ARG A 66 2.04 -23.65 38.56
N ARG A 67 1.53 -24.52 37.68
CA ARG A 67 0.55 -24.16 36.64
C ARG A 67 1.04 -23.00 35.76
N VAL A 68 2.36 -22.95 35.49
CA VAL A 68 2.95 -22.01 34.52
C VAL A 68 3.34 -22.78 33.27
N GLN A 69 2.90 -22.32 32.10
CA GLN A 69 3.31 -22.89 30.81
C GLN A 69 4.47 -22.06 30.25
N LEU A 70 5.69 -22.62 30.32
CA LEU A 70 6.85 -22.05 29.64
C LEU A 70 6.92 -22.59 28.20
N PHE A 71 6.81 -21.70 27.22
CA PHE A 71 7.05 -21.98 25.81
C PHE A 71 8.49 -21.62 25.44
N VAL A 72 9.18 -22.49 24.71
CA VAL A 72 10.56 -22.28 24.28
C VAL A 72 10.67 -22.38 22.77
N VAL A 73 11.33 -21.40 22.17
CA VAL A 73 11.51 -21.31 20.72
C VAL A 73 12.97 -21.14 20.34
N TYR A 74 13.46 -21.99 19.44
CA TYR A 74 14.78 -21.89 18.83
C TYR A 74 14.65 -21.63 17.32
N VAL A 75 15.21 -20.51 16.87
CA VAL A 75 15.28 -20.07 15.47
C VAL A 75 16.71 -19.69 15.12
N ARG A 76 16.98 -19.51 13.83
CA ARG A 76 18.31 -19.11 13.36
C ARG A 76 18.61 -17.66 13.74
N ASP A 77 17.75 -16.75 13.32
CA ASP A 77 17.83 -15.30 13.54
C ASP A 77 16.46 -14.73 13.91
N PHE A 78 16.43 -13.51 14.45
CA PHE A 78 15.17 -12.78 14.71
C PHE A 78 14.78 -11.84 13.57
N SER A 79 15.38 -12.03 12.38
CA SER A 79 15.11 -11.23 11.19
C SER A 79 15.29 -9.73 11.44
N GLY A 80 16.33 -9.37 12.19
CA GLY A 80 16.68 -8.00 12.55
C GLY A 80 15.84 -7.37 13.67
N ARG A 81 14.86 -8.07 14.26
CA ARG A 81 14.15 -7.60 15.46
C ARG A 81 14.98 -7.82 16.73
N PRO A 82 14.90 -6.91 17.72
CA PRO A 82 15.38 -7.18 19.07
C PRO A 82 14.68 -8.41 19.66
N GLY A 83 15.43 -9.23 20.41
CA GLY A 83 14.90 -10.49 20.94
C GLY A 83 13.65 -10.35 21.81
N GLN A 84 13.57 -9.27 22.61
CA GLN A 84 12.38 -8.96 23.40
C GLN A 84 11.16 -8.69 22.51
N ASP A 85 11.30 -7.80 21.53
CA ASP A 85 10.20 -7.44 20.61
C ASP A 85 9.72 -8.66 19.80
N TRP A 86 10.66 -9.55 19.43
CA TRP A 86 10.33 -10.80 18.75
C TRP A 86 9.56 -11.75 19.68
N ALA A 87 9.98 -11.87 20.95
CA ALA A 87 9.29 -12.68 21.95
C ALA A 87 7.88 -12.12 22.25
N ASP A 88 7.72 -10.81 22.43
CA ASP A 88 6.42 -10.17 22.67
C ASP A 88 5.48 -10.38 21.48
N ALA A 89 5.95 -10.15 20.24
CA ALA A 89 5.15 -10.39 19.04
C ALA A 89 4.74 -11.86 18.89
N THR A 90 5.61 -12.80 19.27
CA THR A 90 5.31 -14.24 19.26
C THR A 90 4.29 -14.59 20.34
N ALA A 91 4.42 -14.01 21.54
CA ALA A 91 3.47 -14.22 22.63
C ALA A 91 2.07 -13.67 22.29
N GLU A 92 1.99 -12.48 21.71
CA GLU A 92 0.74 -11.86 21.26
C GLU A 92 0.09 -12.65 20.12
N ARG A 93 0.88 -13.07 19.12
CA ARG A 93 0.40 -13.85 17.97
C ARG A 93 -0.20 -15.19 18.40
N ASN A 94 0.35 -15.80 19.45
CA ASN A 94 -0.11 -17.09 19.97
C ASN A 94 -1.08 -16.95 21.16
N HIS A 95 -1.52 -15.73 21.47
CA HIS A 95 -2.48 -15.42 22.54
C HIS A 95 -2.06 -15.96 23.91
N LEU A 96 -0.76 -15.87 24.24
CA LEU A 96 -0.24 -16.26 25.55
C LEU A 96 -0.88 -15.40 26.65
N GLY A 97 -1.38 -16.06 27.70
CA GLY A 97 -2.11 -15.47 28.81
C GLY A 97 -1.25 -15.23 30.06
N VAL A 98 -1.93 -15.05 31.20
CA VAL A 98 -1.33 -14.71 32.50
C VAL A 98 -0.47 -15.82 33.12
N ASP A 99 -0.73 -17.07 32.75
CA ASP A 99 0.01 -18.25 33.23
C ASP A 99 1.10 -18.69 32.24
N ASP A 100 1.29 -17.96 31.14
CA ASP A 100 2.18 -18.33 30.05
C ASP A 100 3.42 -17.44 29.99
N VAL A 101 4.58 -18.06 29.80
CA VAL A 101 5.87 -17.38 29.61
C VAL A 101 6.51 -17.89 28.33
N LEU A 102 7.10 -17.01 27.54
CA LEU A 102 7.86 -17.36 26.34
C LEU A 102 9.34 -17.10 26.56
N LEU A 103 10.20 -18.03 26.14
CA LEU A 103 11.63 -17.86 25.92
C LEU A 103 11.95 -18.11 24.44
N ALA A 104 12.49 -17.10 23.77
CA ALA A 104 12.92 -17.18 22.38
C ALA A 104 14.44 -17.05 22.28
N VAL A 105 15.07 -17.90 21.46
CA VAL A 105 16.52 -17.95 21.26
C VAL A 105 16.85 -17.99 19.76
N ALA A 106 17.59 -17.00 19.29
CA ALA A 106 18.20 -16.95 17.97
C ALA A 106 19.65 -17.45 18.08
N THR A 107 19.91 -18.66 17.59
CA THR A 107 21.20 -19.34 17.79
C THR A 107 22.33 -18.71 16.97
N HIS A 108 22.04 -18.25 15.75
CA HIS A 108 23.02 -17.64 14.86
C HIS A 108 23.34 -16.19 15.25
N ASP A 109 22.30 -15.39 15.54
CA ASP A 109 22.46 -13.98 15.93
C ASP A 109 22.98 -13.79 17.37
N ARG A 110 23.06 -14.88 18.14
CA ARG A 110 23.39 -14.88 19.58
C ARG A 110 22.51 -13.92 20.38
N GLN A 111 21.22 -13.96 20.12
CA GLN A 111 20.21 -13.13 20.77
C GLN A 111 19.14 -13.98 21.44
N TYR A 112 18.60 -13.49 22.56
CA TYR A 112 17.44 -14.11 23.21
C TYR A 112 16.46 -13.04 23.70
N GLY A 113 15.22 -13.47 23.94
CA GLY A 113 14.20 -12.65 24.56
C GLY A 113 13.21 -13.49 25.36
N TYR A 114 12.59 -12.88 26.36
CA TYR A 114 11.48 -13.47 27.10
C TYR A 114 10.29 -12.53 27.17
N SER A 115 9.10 -13.11 27.30
CA SER A 115 7.83 -12.38 27.39
C SER A 115 6.86 -13.07 28.35
N ALA A 116 6.25 -12.29 29.24
CA ALA A 116 5.20 -12.71 30.17
C ALA A 116 4.12 -11.63 30.29
N ASP A 117 2.88 -12.03 30.61
CA ASP A 117 1.80 -11.06 30.81
C ASP A 117 2.06 -10.18 32.05
N PRO A 118 1.71 -8.88 32.04
CA PRO A 118 1.84 -8.01 33.22
C PRO A 118 0.98 -8.43 34.41
N GLY A 119 -0.10 -9.18 34.17
CA GLY A 119 -0.92 -9.81 35.19
C GLY A 119 -0.43 -11.18 35.63
N SER A 120 0.74 -11.63 35.15
CA SER A 120 1.33 -12.90 35.57
C SER A 120 1.80 -12.87 37.03
N ARG A 121 2.15 -14.06 37.56
CA ARG A 121 2.70 -14.21 38.92
C ARG A 121 4.15 -13.73 39.05
N PHE A 122 4.76 -13.24 37.97
CA PHE A 122 6.15 -12.79 37.95
C PHE A 122 6.25 -11.27 37.98
N THR A 123 7.26 -10.76 38.67
CA THR A 123 7.70 -9.36 38.54
C THR A 123 8.83 -9.26 37.53
N GLN A 124 9.02 -8.07 36.93
CA GLN A 124 10.14 -7.82 36.00
C GLN A 124 11.48 -8.22 36.63
N THR A 125 11.71 -7.86 37.90
CA THR A 125 12.95 -8.18 38.62
C THR A 125 13.18 -9.69 38.75
N GLN A 126 12.12 -10.48 38.97
CA GLN A 126 12.24 -11.94 39.04
C GLN A 126 12.56 -12.55 37.68
N LEU A 127 11.96 -12.05 36.60
CA LEU A 127 12.28 -12.50 35.25
C LEU A 127 13.72 -12.16 34.86
N ASP A 128 14.18 -10.95 35.20
CA ASP A 128 15.54 -10.49 34.97
C ASP A 128 16.58 -11.32 35.76
N ASP A 129 16.26 -11.69 37.01
CA ASP A 129 17.14 -12.53 37.84
C ASP A 129 17.27 -13.96 37.26
N VAL A 130 16.16 -14.56 36.83
CA VAL A 130 16.20 -15.86 36.13
C VAL A 130 16.99 -15.76 34.83
N ALA A 131 16.80 -14.70 34.05
CA ALA A 131 17.53 -14.49 32.80
C ALA A 131 19.05 -14.41 33.03
N ARG A 132 19.50 -13.61 34.00
CA ARG A 132 20.93 -13.40 34.28
C ARG A 132 21.59 -14.60 34.95
N THR A 133 20.87 -15.31 35.81
CA THR A 133 21.44 -16.36 36.65
C THR A 133 21.34 -17.75 36.00
N ALA A 134 20.25 -18.03 35.28
CA ALA A 134 19.94 -19.37 34.77
C ALA A 134 19.90 -19.50 33.25
N ILE A 135 19.67 -18.43 32.49
CA ILE A 135 19.52 -18.48 31.03
C ILE A 135 20.81 -18.03 30.32
N GLU A 136 21.25 -16.81 30.58
CA GLU A 136 22.37 -16.17 29.89
C GLU A 136 23.72 -16.93 30.03
N PRO A 137 24.09 -17.48 31.21
CA PRO A 137 25.34 -18.24 31.34
C PRO A 137 25.37 -19.51 30.48
N ALA A 138 24.23 -20.18 30.32
CA ALA A 138 24.09 -21.37 29.49
C ALA A 138 24.15 -21.01 28.01
N LEU A 139 23.43 -19.96 27.58
CA LEU A 139 23.45 -19.47 26.19
C LEU A 139 24.84 -19.01 25.75
N ARG A 140 25.60 -18.34 26.62
CA ARG A 140 26.99 -17.93 26.34
C ARG A 140 27.89 -19.07 25.93
N GLN A 141 27.69 -20.23 26.55
CA GLN A 141 28.47 -21.44 26.32
C GLN A 141 27.78 -22.41 25.36
N ASN A 142 26.79 -21.92 24.59
CA ASN A 142 26.03 -22.68 23.61
C ASN A 142 25.29 -23.89 24.21
N ASP A 143 24.99 -23.89 25.51
CA ASP A 143 24.15 -24.91 26.15
C ASP A 143 22.67 -24.55 25.98
N TRP A 144 22.16 -24.79 24.76
CA TRP A 144 20.80 -24.43 24.36
C TRP A 144 19.73 -25.10 25.23
N ALA A 145 19.87 -26.41 25.46
CA ALA A 145 18.97 -27.16 26.33
C ALA A 145 19.08 -26.73 27.80
N GLY A 146 20.29 -26.43 28.27
CA GLY A 146 20.53 -25.92 29.62
C GLY A 146 19.88 -24.57 29.87
N ALA A 147 19.79 -23.69 28.87
CA ALA A 147 19.09 -22.42 28.99
C ALA A 147 17.58 -22.59 29.22
N ALA A 148 16.93 -23.53 28.52
CA ALA A 148 15.51 -23.82 28.73
C ALA A 148 15.24 -24.52 30.07
N VAL A 149 16.08 -25.48 30.45
CA VAL A 149 15.98 -26.15 31.76
C VAL A 149 16.25 -25.16 32.90
N GLY A 150 17.24 -24.28 32.72
CA GLY A 150 17.56 -23.19 33.65
C GLY A 150 16.41 -22.21 33.81
N ALA A 151 15.77 -21.80 32.72
CA ALA A 151 14.57 -20.97 32.76
C ALA A 151 13.44 -21.63 33.56
N ALA A 152 13.13 -22.91 33.27
CA ALA A 152 12.06 -23.63 33.96
C ALA A 152 12.31 -23.78 35.47
N ASN A 153 13.52 -24.21 35.85
CA ASN A 153 13.90 -24.36 37.26
C ASN A 153 13.99 -23.00 37.98
N GLY A 154 14.45 -21.95 37.28
CA GLY A 154 14.51 -20.60 37.81
C GLY A 154 13.13 -20.03 38.08
N TYR A 155 12.18 -20.21 37.16
CA TYR A 155 10.79 -19.80 37.36
C TYR A 155 10.11 -20.56 38.50
N ASP A 156 10.37 -21.87 38.65
CA ASP A 156 9.88 -22.63 39.82
C ASP A 156 10.47 -22.08 41.13
N ALA A 157 11.78 -21.82 41.18
CA ALA A 157 12.45 -21.31 42.37
C ALA A 157 11.94 -19.92 42.80
N VAL A 158 11.79 -18.97 41.87
CA VAL A 158 11.28 -17.63 42.23
C VAL A 158 9.84 -17.66 42.70
N LEU A 159 9.00 -18.54 42.16
CA LEU A 159 7.62 -18.75 42.64
C LEU A 159 7.58 -19.50 43.98
N ALA A 160 8.60 -20.28 44.30
CA ALA A 160 8.80 -20.90 45.60
C ALA A 160 9.40 -19.94 46.66
N GLY A 161 9.78 -18.72 46.26
CA GLY A 161 10.53 -17.79 47.12
C GLY A 161 11.95 -18.28 47.44
N GLN A 162 12.53 -19.13 46.60
CA GLN A 162 13.90 -19.64 46.72
C GLN A 162 14.86 -18.92 45.77
N PRO A 163 16.18 -18.92 46.05
CA PRO A 163 17.18 -18.38 45.12
C PRO A 163 17.19 -19.13 43.78
N VAL A 164 17.42 -18.42 42.67
CA VAL A 164 17.54 -19.02 41.34
C VAL A 164 18.77 -19.96 41.31
N PRO A 165 18.60 -21.26 40.99
CA PRO A 165 19.71 -22.19 40.93
C PRO A 165 20.60 -21.90 39.70
N ALA A 166 21.92 -21.94 39.90
CA ALA A 166 22.86 -21.85 38.80
C ALA A 166 22.78 -23.12 37.92
N PRO A 167 22.78 -22.99 36.58
CA PRO A 167 22.64 -24.12 35.69
C PRO A 167 23.95 -24.92 35.65
N THR A 168 23.83 -26.25 35.57
CA THR A 168 24.99 -27.09 35.23
C THR A 168 25.17 -27.06 33.71
N ILE A 169 26.23 -26.40 33.25
CA ILE A 169 26.43 -26.09 31.83
C ILE A 169 27.08 -27.29 31.12
N THR A 170 26.43 -27.75 30.05
CA THR A 170 26.94 -28.76 29.13
C THR A 170 26.97 -28.15 27.72
N PRO A 171 28.12 -27.62 27.27
CA PRO A 171 28.24 -26.88 26.01
C PRO A 171 27.80 -27.70 24.78
N GLY A 172 27.07 -27.05 23.87
CA GLY A 172 26.64 -27.59 22.57
C GLY A 172 27.35 -26.94 21.37
N PRO A 173 26.95 -27.30 20.14
CA PRO A 173 27.48 -26.68 18.93
C PRO A 173 27.12 -25.18 18.86
N ALA A 174 28.04 -24.36 18.35
CA ALA A 174 27.89 -22.90 18.30
C ALA A 174 26.80 -22.42 17.32
N ASP A 175 26.57 -23.16 16.22
CA ASP A 175 25.50 -22.88 15.27
C ASP A 175 24.79 -24.20 14.90
N PRO A 176 23.82 -24.66 15.72
CA PRO A 176 23.04 -25.85 15.41
C PRO A 176 22.23 -25.60 14.12
N GLY A 177 22.30 -26.54 13.17
CA GLY A 177 21.57 -26.46 11.90
C GLY A 177 22.37 -25.90 10.71
N ALA A 178 23.62 -25.47 10.88
CA ALA A 178 24.54 -25.26 9.77
C ALA A 178 24.94 -26.61 9.13
N PRO A 179 25.04 -26.72 7.78
CA PRO A 179 25.59 -27.93 7.16
C PRO A 179 27.00 -28.16 7.71
N ALA A 180 27.31 -29.40 8.10
CA ALA A 180 28.63 -29.75 8.61
C ALA A 180 29.69 -29.46 7.53
N GLU A 181 30.46 -28.40 7.72
CA GLU A 181 31.61 -28.10 6.88
C GLU A 181 32.77 -29.01 7.32
N ASP A 182 33.01 -30.05 6.52
CA ASP A 182 34.28 -30.78 6.55
C ASP A 182 35.41 -29.77 6.30
N GLY A 183 36.29 -29.67 7.30
CA GLY A 183 37.22 -28.55 7.42
C GLY A 183 38.15 -28.40 6.23
N THR A 184 38.35 -27.15 5.81
CA THR A 184 39.65 -26.74 5.29
C THR A 184 39.96 -25.30 5.68
N SER A 185 41.20 -25.14 6.11
CA SER A 185 41.83 -24.03 6.80
C SER A 185 41.84 -22.70 6.06
N ALA A 186 41.55 -21.65 6.83
CA ALA A 186 42.22 -20.35 6.91
C ALA A 186 43.10 -19.94 5.72
N THR A 187 42.53 -19.09 4.85
CA THR A 187 43.08 -17.79 4.38
C THR A 187 42.27 -17.33 3.17
N ASP A 188 41.17 -16.60 3.39
CA ASP A 188 40.78 -15.47 2.53
C ASP A 188 39.61 -14.73 3.19
N LEU A 189 39.96 -13.76 4.03
CA LEU A 189 39.03 -12.84 4.68
C LEU A 189 39.44 -11.43 4.28
N VAL A 190 38.90 -10.91 3.17
CA VAL A 190 38.57 -9.48 3.05
C VAL A 190 37.39 -9.33 2.06
N LEU A 191 36.31 -8.69 2.51
CA LEU A 191 35.03 -8.33 1.85
C LEU A 191 33.97 -9.45 1.72
N PRO A 192 32.66 -9.22 2.05
CA PRO A 192 31.98 -7.97 2.43
C PRO A 192 31.05 -8.11 3.67
N LEU A 193 31.39 -7.45 4.79
CA LEU A 193 30.53 -7.37 5.99
C LEU A 193 30.00 -5.95 6.27
N VAL A 194 30.09 -5.04 5.30
CA VAL A 194 29.71 -3.61 5.47
C VAL A 194 28.47 -3.23 4.65
N LEU A 195 27.91 -4.12 3.82
CA LEU A 195 26.76 -3.81 2.96
C LEU A 195 25.37 -4.16 3.55
N VAL A 196 25.30 -4.76 4.75
CA VAL A 196 24.04 -5.32 5.29
C VAL A 196 23.43 -4.46 6.43
N GLY A 197 24.13 -3.42 6.89
CA GLY A 197 23.69 -2.58 8.02
C GLY A 197 22.67 -1.47 7.68
N GLY A 198 22.71 -0.91 6.48
CA GLY A 198 21.88 0.27 6.09
C GLY A 198 20.44 -0.08 5.71
N ALA A 199 20.25 -1.13 4.92
CA ALA A 199 18.94 -1.50 4.36
C ALA A 199 17.89 -1.93 5.42
N ALA A 200 18.32 -2.45 6.58
CA ALA A 200 17.40 -2.92 7.62
C ALA A 200 16.71 -1.77 8.39
N ALA A 201 17.36 -0.60 8.50
CA ALA A 201 16.80 0.56 9.18
C ALA A 201 15.71 1.24 8.33
N VAL A 202 15.90 1.29 7.01
CA VAL A 202 14.95 1.93 6.08
C VAL A 202 13.73 1.03 5.83
N ALA A 203 13.90 -0.28 5.77
CA ALA A 203 12.80 -1.24 5.66
C ALA A 203 11.91 -1.27 6.93
N ALA A 204 12.49 -1.08 8.13
CA ALA A 204 11.74 -0.98 9.38
C ALA A 204 10.92 0.32 9.47
N TYR A 205 11.46 1.44 8.97
CA TYR A 205 10.74 2.71 8.88
C TYR A 205 9.57 2.63 7.89
N ALA A 206 9.82 2.15 6.68
CA ALA A 206 8.80 2.00 5.63
C ALA A 206 7.69 0.99 6.01
N TYR A 207 8.01 -0.10 6.72
CA TYR A 207 7.01 -1.09 7.16
C TYR A 207 6.08 -0.55 8.26
N THR A 208 6.60 0.26 9.19
CA THR A 208 5.78 0.85 10.26
C THR A 208 4.87 1.96 9.76
N THR A 209 5.28 2.75 8.76
CA THR A 209 4.41 3.74 8.11
C THR A 209 3.34 3.06 7.23
N ARG A 210 3.69 1.93 6.58
CA ARG A 210 2.73 1.10 5.82
C ARG A 210 1.63 0.52 6.69
N ARG A 211 1.95 0.00 7.87
CA ARG A 211 0.97 -0.60 8.76
C ARG A 211 0.00 0.42 9.36
N ARG A 212 0.47 1.64 9.65
CA ARG A 212 -0.39 2.76 10.06
C ARG A 212 -1.37 3.21 8.98
N ARG A 213 -1.01 3.09 7.69
CA ARG A 213 -1.89 3.35 6.55
C ARG A 213 -2.82 2.18 6.20
N ALA A 214 -2.45 0.95 6.57
CA ALA A 214 -3.30 -0.23 6.40
C ALA A 214 -4.40 -0.33 7.48
N GLU A 215 -4.11 0.10 8.71
CA GLU A 215 -5.06 0.09 9.83
C GLU A 215 -6.11 1.21 9.75
N THR A 216 -6.02 2.12 8.78
CA THR A 216 -7.07 3.12 8.44
C THR A 216 -7.99 2.68 7.29
N ARG A 217 -7.84 1.46 6.75
CA ARG A 217 -8.82 0.83 5.85
C ARG A 217 -9.63 -0.22 6.59
N THR A 218 -10.67 0.26 7.25
CA THR A 218 -11.66 -0.57 7.95
C THR A 218 -12.42 -1.43 6.95
N THR A 219 -12.25 -2.76 7.05
CA THR A 219 -13.28 -3.70 6.60
C THR A 219 -14.18 -3.95 7.82
N PRO A 220 -15.49 -3.61 7.81
CA PRO A 220 -16.36 -3.97 8.91
C PRO A 220 -16.80 -5.42 8.75
N ARG A 221 -16.25 -6.32 9.56
CA ARG A 221 -16.85 -7.62 9.83
C ARG A 221 -17.30 -7.62 11.28
N GLY A 222 -18.61 -7.80 11.46
CA GLY A 222 -19.34 -7.44 12.67
C GLY A 222 -19.29 -8.45 13.82
N GLY A 223 -19.83 -8.02 14.95
CA GLY A 223 -20.17 -8.88 16.08
C GLY A 223 -20.08 -8.23 17.46
N GLN A 224 -21.19 -7.60 17.90
CA GLN A 224 -21.63 -7.37 19.30
C GLN A 224 -20.98 -6.27 20.17
N GLY A 225 -21.79 -5.26 20.51
CA GLY A 225 -21.60 -4.38 21.67
C GLY A 225 -22.27 -3.01 21.52
N TRP A 226 -23.37 -2.79 22.24
CA TRP A 226 -24.31 -1.66 22.10
C TRP A 226 -23.75 -0.33 22.66
N GLY A 227 -23.73 0.74 21.86
CA GLY A 227 -23.52 2.14 22.29
C GLY A 227 -23.14 3.08 21.14
N PRO A 228 -23.67 4.31 21.05
CA PRO A 228 -23.28 5.26 20.00
C PRO A 228 -21.81 5.67 20.16
N PRO A 229 -21.05 5.81 19.06
CA PRO A 229 -19.63 6.17 19.12
C PRO A 229 -19.46 7.56 19.73
N LYS A 230 -18.61 7.65 20.75
CA LYS A 230 -18.20 8.91 21.36
C LYS A 230 -17.26 9.61 20.37
N GLU A 231 -17.72 10.70 19.75
CA GLU A 231 -16.86 11.57 18.93
C GLU A 231 -15.62 11.95 19.74
N THR A 232 -14.45 11.53 19.28
CA THR A 232 -13.18 12.00 19.82
C THR A 232 -13.06 13.49 19.54
N ALA A 233 -13.00 14.32 20.59
CA ALA A 233 -12.80 15.75 20.46
C ALA A 233 -11.52 16.04 19.64
N PRO A 234 -11.51 17.08 18.80
CA PRO A 234 -10.34 17.44 18.01
C PRO A 234 -9.14 17.72 18.93
N PRO A 235 -7.90 17.39 18.49
CA PRO A 235 -6.72 17.54 19.32
C PRO A 235 -6.53 18.99 19.76
N THR A 236 -6.10 19.18 21.00
CA THR A 236 -5.81 20.51 21.55
C THR A 236 -4.60 21.13 20.86
N LEU A 237 -4.48 22.46 20.86
CA LEU A 237 -3.33 23.17 20.27
C LEU A 237 -1.99 22.70 20.85
N ALA A 238 -1.93 22.36 22.13
CA ALA A 238 -0.71 21.88 22.79
C ALA A 238 -0.34 20.45 22.36
N GLU A 239 -1.33 19.60 22.09
CA GLU A 239 -1.11 18.26 21.52
C GLU A 239 -0.63 18.37 20.08
N LEU A 240 -1.25 19.25 19.28
CA LEU A 240 -0.86 19.53 17.90
C LEU A 240 0.57 20.11 17.82
N ASP A 241 0.94 21.02 18.73
CA ASP A 241 2.32 21.56 18.80
C ASP A 241 3.34 20.48 19.14
N ARG A 242 3.04 19.62 20.11
CA ARG A 242 3.89 18.49 20.50
C ARG A 242 4.04 17.47 19.37
N GLU A 243 2.99 17.24 18.61
CA GLU A 243 3.00 16.38 17.42
C GLU A 243 3.85 16.99 16.31
N ALA A 244 3.68 18.27 16.01
CA ALA A 244 4.46 18.98 15.00
C ALA A 244 5.97 18.98 15.32
N ARG A 245 6.36 19.22 16.59
CA ARG A 245 7.76 19.15 17.02
C ARG A 245 8.37 17.77 16.83
N ARG A 246 7.64 16.70 17.21
CA ARG A 246 8.10 15.31 17.04
C ARG A 246 8.24 14.93 15.57
N THR A 247 7.26 15.32 14.76
CA THR A 247 7.22 14.99 13.32
C THR A 247 8.33 15.71 12.56
N LEU A 248 8.65 16.96 12.92
CA LEU A 248 9.78 17.71 12.36
C LEU A 248 11.11 16.98 12.57
N VAL A 249 11.40 16.55 13.80
CA VAL A 249 12.64 15.83 14.12
C VAL A 249 12.70 14.49 13.38
N ALA A 250 11.60 13.74 13.37
CA ALA A 250 11.56 12.45 12.66
C ALA A 250 11.77 12.61 11.13
N THR A 251 11.28 13.71 10.55
CA THR A 251 11.44 14.00 9.12
C THR A 251 12.87 14.44 8.81
N ASP A 252 13.51 15.21 9.70
CA ASP A 252 14.92 15.61 9.57
C ASP A 252 15.86 14.39 9.59
N ASP A 253 15.67 13.47 10.54
CA ASP A 253 16.43 12.22 10.60
C ASP A 253 16.19 11.34 9.37
N ALA A 254 14.95 11.28 8.85
CA ALA A 254 14.63 10.54 7.64
C ALA A 254 15.31 11.12 6.39
N VAL A 255 15.35 12.45 6.25
CA VAL A 255 16.05 13.14 5.15
C VAL A 255 17.55 12.85 5.23
N ARG A 256 18.17 12.96 6.40
CA ARG A 256 19.60 12.68 6.59
C ARG A 256 19.96 11.23 6.25
N THR A 257 19.16 10.29 6.73
CA THR A 257 19.33 8.86 6.41
C THR A 257 19.20 8.62 4.90
N SER A 258 18.22 9.25 4.26
CA SER A 258 17.99 9.11 2.82
C SER A 258 19.12 9.71 1.98
N GLN A 259 19.75 10.80 2.43
CA GLN A 259 20.95 11.36 1.79
C GLN A 259 22.15 10.42 1.84
N GLU A 260 22.35 9.75 2.99
CA GLU A 260 23.43 8.76 3.15
C GLU A 260 23.20 7.55 2.22
N GLU A 261 21.98 7.02 2.19
CA GLU A 261 21.59 5.90 1.31
C GLU A 261 21.66 6.26 -0.18
N LEU A 262 21.36 7.50 -0.56
CA LEU A 262 21.43 7.96 -1.94
C LEU A 262 22.84 7.81 -2.51
N GLY A 263 23.86 8.14 -1.70
CA GLY A 263 25.25 7.95 -2.11
C GLY A 263 25.60 6.49 -2.42
N PHE A 264 25.02 5.54 -1.69
CA PHE A 264 25.20 4.10 -1.95
C PHE A 264 24.40 3.64 -3.17
N ALA A 265 23.16 4.09 -3.30
CA ALA A 265 22.29 3.75 -4.43
C ALA A 265 22.85 4.25 -5.77
N SER A 266 23.34 5.48 -5.84
CA SER A 266 24.03 6.02 -7.02
C SER A 266 25.28 5.22 -7.40
N ALA A 267 26.00 4.70 -6.41
CA ALA A 267 27.19 3.88 -6.66
C ALA A 267 26.86 2.46 -7.18
N GLN A 268 25.75 1.87 -6.71
CA GLN A 268 25.34 0.52 -7.09
C GLN A 268 24.58 0.46 -8.42
N PHE A 269 23.67 1.41 -8.65
CA PHE A 269 22.76 1.40 -9.80
C PHE A 269 23.09 2.49 -10.84
N GLY A 270 24.04 3.36 -10.55
CA GLY A 270 24.40 4.51 -11.37
C GLY A 270 23.53 5.74 -11.08
N GLU A 271 24.09 6.92 -11.35
CA GLU A 271 23.41 8.21 -11.11
C GLU A 271 22.09 8.34 -11.88
N GLU A 272 21.99 7.73 -13.06
CA GLU A 272 20.78 7.79 -13.88
C GLU A 272 19.62 7.01 -13.26
N ALA A 273 19.90 5.85 -12.65
CA ALA A 273 18.90 5.04 -11.97
C ALA A 273 18.54 5.60 -10.58
N ALA A 274 19.47 6.29 -9.91
CA ALA A 274 19.27 6.87 -8.59
C ALA A 274 18.59 8.26 -8.60
N ARG A 275 18.52 8.93 -9.76
CA ARG A 275 17.93 10.28 -9.90
C ARG A 275 16.54 10.47 -9.28
N PRO A 276 15.57 9.55 -9.38
CA PRO A 276 14.27 9.70 -8.71
C PRO A 276 14.38 9.82 -7.19
N PHE A 277 15.35 9.13 -6.59
CA PHE A 277 15.63 9.22 -5.17
C PHE A 277 16.32 10.53 -4.80
N THR A 278 17.23 11.01 -5.65
CA THR A 278 17.79 12.37 -5.54
C THR A 278 16.68 13.41 -5.51
N GLU A 279 15.75 13.37 -6.46
CA GLU A 279 14.62 14.30 -6.54
C GLU A 279 13.70 14.20 -5.30
N ALA A 280 13.49 13.00 -4.77
CA ALA A 280 12.70 12.80 -3.56
C ALA A 280 13.39 13.36 -2.31
N VAL A 281 14.70 13.18 -2.19
CA VAL A 281 15.52 13.74 -1.11
C VAL A 281 15.55 15.26 -1.17
N ASP A 282 15.75 15.83 -2.36
CA ASP A 282 15.72 17.29 -2.58
C ASP A 282 14.36 17.88 -2.20
N PHE A 283 13.27 17.27 -2.68
CA PHE A 283 11.90 17.68 -2.34
C PHE A 283 11.64 17.62 -0.82
N ALA A 284 12.04 16.53 -0.17
CA ALA A 284 11.86 16.37 1.27
C ALA A 284 12.65 17.44 2.05
N GLN A 285 13.85 17.79 1.59
CA GLN A 285 14.67 18.86 2.18
C GLN A 285 14.04 20.24 1.99
N GLU A 286 13.42 20.52 0.84
CA GLU A 286 12.65 21.75 0.63
C GLU A 286 11.45 21.86 1.58
N GLN A 287 10.66 20.79 1.73
CA GLN A 287 9.51 20.76 2.64
C GLN A 287 9.93 20.91 4.10
N LEU A 288 11.03 20.27 4.51
CA LEU A 288 11.58 20.38 5.84
C LEU A 288 12.06 21.81 6.13
N THR A 289 12.77 22.43 5.17
CA THR A 289 13.20 23.83 5.27
C THR A 289 12.01 24.78 5.42
N ALA A 290 10.95 24.59 4.63
CA ALA A 290 9.72 25.37 4.76
C ALA A 290 9.03 25.16 6.11
N SER A 291 9.04 23.93 6.63
CA SER A 291 8.45 23.58 7.92
C SER A 291 9.22 24.18 9.11
N PHE A 292 10.55 24.23 9.06
CA PHE A 292 11.36 24.93 10.06
C PHE A 292 11.13 26.45 10.05
N ARG A 293 10.88 27.06 8.88
CA ARG A 293 10.50 28.49 8.82
C ARG A 293 9.15 28.76 9.50
N LEU A 294 8.18 27.85 9.35
CA LEU A 294 6.90 27.94 10.06
C LEU A 294 7.08 27.74 11.57
N ARG A 295 7.92 26.78 11.98
CA ARG A 295 8.30 26.56 13.39
C ARG A 295 8.92 27.80 14.01
N GLN A 296 9.83 28.45 13.29
CA GLN A 296 10.52 29.65 13.78
C GLN A 296 9.55 30.81 14.05
N LYS A 297 8.52 30.99 13.21
CA LYS A 297 7.46 31.98 13.45
C LYS A 297 6.65 31.64 14.70
N LEU A 298 6.24 30.38 14.83
CA LEU A 298 5.48 29.91 16.01
C LEU A 298 6.24 30.04 17.34
N ASP A 299 7.56 29.95 17.31
CA ASP A 299 8.45 30.09 18.48
C ASP A 299 8.98 31.53 18.66
N ASP A 300 8.50 32.50 17.88
CA ASP A 300 8.92 33.90 18.01
C ASP A 300 8.29 34.62 19.21
N SER A 301 8.68 35.88 19.42
CA SER A 301 8.24 36.68 20.58
C SER A 301 6.82 37.25 20.44
N PHE A 302 6.17 37.06 19.28
CA PHE A 302 4.90 37.67 18.90
C PHE A 302 3.84 36.58 18.63
N PRO A 303 3.16 36.09 19.68
CA PRO A 303 2.23 34.97 19.54
C PRO A 303 1.05 35.30 18.61
N GLU A 304 0.79 34.43 17.66
CA GLU A 304 -0.38 34.46 16.78
C GLU A 304 -1.67 34.08 17.52
N ASP A 305 -2.82 34.35 16.90
CA ASP A 305 -4.10 33.87 17.40
C ASP A 305 -4.22 32.33 17.29
N ASN A 306 -5.11 31.75 18.08
CA ASN A 306 -5.28 30.30 18.17
C ASN A 306 -5.65 29.62 16.85
N SER A 307 -6.38 30.30 15.94
CA SER A 307 -6.79 29.72 14.66
C SER A 307 -5.64 29.72 13.65
N THR A 308 -4.85 30.79 13.62
CA THR A 308 -3.64 30.91 12.81
C THR A 308 -2.58 29.92 13.28
N ARG A 309 -2.36 29.83 14.60
CA ARG A 309 -1.43 28.86 15.20
C ARG A 309 -1.80 27.42 14.86
N ARG A 310 -3.09 27.06 14.92
CA ARG A 310 -3.56 25.74 14.52
C ARG A 310 -3.24 25.46 13.05
N SER A 311 -3.57 26.40 12.18
CA SER A 311 -3.37 26.27 10.73
C SER A 311 -1.89 26.08 10.38
N MET A 312 -0.99 26.82 11.04
CA MET A 312 0.46 26.68 10.83
C MET A 312 1.01 25.33 11.32
N LEU A 313 0.51 24.82 12.46
CA LEU A 313 0.87 23.51 12.98
C LEU A 313 0.36 22.37 12.09
N ASP A 314 -0.87 22.46 11.61
CA ASP A 314 -1.44 21.53 10.63
C ASP A 314 -0.65 21.57 9.30
N GLU A 315 -0.19 22.75 8.88
CA GLU A 315 0.65 22.89 7.69
C GLU A 315 2.03 22.22 7.87
N ILE A 316 2.67 22.36 9.03
CA ILE A 316 3.92 21.66 9.36
C ILE A 316 3.72 20.14 9.27
N LEU A 317 2.65 19.62 9.90
CA LEU A 317 2.35 18.19 9.89
C LEU A 317 2.10 17.67 8.47
N ARG A 318 1.33 18.41 7.65
CA ARG A 318 1.08 18.05 6.26
C ARG A 318 2.36 18.01 5.43
N ARG A 319 3.22 19.02 5.52
CA ARG A 319 4.48 19.10 4.77
C ARG A 319 5.44 17.98 5.15
N CYS A 320 5.55 17.68 6.45
CA CYS A 320 6.35 16.55 6.93
C CYS A 320 5.78 15.20 6.46
N ALA A 321 4.45 15.04 6.48
CA ALA A 321 3.81 13.82 5.99
C ALA A 321 4.02 13.61 4.47
N GLU A 322 4.02 14.69 3.68
CA GLU A 322 4.27 14.65 2.24
C GLU A 322 5.75 14.30 1.94
N ALA A 323 6.69 14.90 2.68
CA ALA A 323 8.11 14.58 2.60
C ALA A 323 8.39 13.10 2.90
N ASN A 324 7.92 12.59 4.05
CA ASN A 324 8.12 11.19 4.43
C ASN A 324 7.45 10.21 3.46
N ALA A 325 6.26 10.55 2.95
CA ALA A 325 5.58 9.71 1.96
C ALA A 325 6.36 9.58 0.65
N ARG A 326 7.07 10.65 0.24
CA ARG A 326 7.89 10.66 -0.96
C ARG A 326 9.18 9.85 -0.76
N LEU A 327 9.83 9.96 0.39
CA LEU A 327 11.03 9.18 0.74
C LEU A 327 10.73 7.68 0.88
N ASP A 328 9.63 7.32 1.54
CA ASP A 328 9.22 5.91 1.72
C ASP A 328 8.96 5.19 0.39
N ALA A 329 8.38 5.91 -0.59
CA ALA A 329 8.03 5.35 -1.89
C ALA A 329 9.27 4.89 -2.67
N GLU A 330 10.34 5.67 -2.61
CA GLU A 330 11.57 5.39 -3.36
C GLU A 330 12.42 4.28 -2.70
N THR A 331 12.36 4.13 -1.37
CA THR A 331 12.98 3.00 -0.66
C THR A 331 12.42 1.66 -1.15
N GLU A 332 11.10 1.55 -1.28
CA GLU A 332 10.44 0.33 -1.77
C GLU A 332 10.80 0.03 -3.24
N ASP A 333 11.08 1.06 -4.04
CA ASP A 333 11.55 0.89 -5.41
C ASP A 333 12.99 0.33 -5.46
N PHE A 334 13.89 0.74 -4.56
CA PHE A 334 15.23 0.13 -4.47
C PHE A 334 15.24 -1.30 -3.94
N ASP A 335 14.44 -1.61 -2.93
CA ASP A 335 14.33 -3.00 -2.44
C ASP A 335 13.85 -3.93 -3.55
N ARG A 336 12.94 -3.43 -4.40
CA ARG A 336 12.51 -4.14 -5.60
C ARG A 336 13.61 -4.24 -6.65
N LEU A 337 14.38 -3.18 -6.90
CA LEU A 337 15.53 -3.25 -7.82
C LEU A 337 16.59 -4.25 -7.34
N ARG A 338 16.90 -4.32 -6.04
CA ARG A 338 17.78 -5.36 -5.47
C ARG A 338 17.20 -6.77 -5.59
N ALA A 339 15.89 -6.92 -5.40
CA ALA A 339 15.23 -8.21 -5.61
C ALA A 339 15.33 -8.63 -7.09
N LEU A 340 15.08 -7.71 -8.01
CA LEU A 340 15.18 -7.92 -9.46
C LEU A 340 16.61 -8.22 -9.90
N GLU A 341 17.63 -7.58 -9.33
CA GLU A 341 19.04 -7.91 -9.61
C GLU A 341 19.36 -9.38 -9.28
N ARG A 342 18.77 -9.91 -8.21
CA ARG A 342 18.95 -11.31 -7.80
C ARG A 342 18.16 -12.31 -8.64
N THR A 343 17.04 -11.90 -9.23
CA THR A 343 16.11 -12.78 -9.96
C THR A 343 15.78 -12.23 -11.36
N ALA A 344 16.75 -11.56 -12.01
CA ALA A 344 16.52 -10.85 -13.27
C ALA A 344 16.01 -11.77 -14.40
N PRO A 345 16.54 -12.99 -14.60
CA PRO A 345 16.03 -13.90 -15.62
C PRO A 345 14.57 -14.33 -15.37
N GLU A 346 14.23 -14.68 -14.13
CA GLU A 346 12.87 -15.09 -13.77
C GLU A 346 11.89 -13.92 -13.88
N ALA A 347 12.30 -12.73 -13.44
CA ALA A 347 11.50 -11.52 -13.53
C ALA A 347 11.23 -11.11 -14.97
N LEU A 348 12.26 -11.15 -15.83
CA LEU A 348 12.10 -10.89 -17.27
C LEU A 348 11.11 -11.87 -17.91
N ALA A 349 11.20 -13.16 -17.58
CA ALA A 349 10.24 -14.16 -18.06
C ALA A 349 8.79 -13.86 -17.62
N GLY A 350 8.61 -13.37 -16.39
CA GLY A 350 7.33 -12.89 -15.88
C GLY A 350 6.76 -11.71 -16.69
N VAL A 351 7.60 -10.71 -16.96
CA VAL A 351 7.20 -9.54 -17.80
C VAL A 351 6.82 -9.97 -19.21
N GLU A 352 7.58 -10.90 -19.82
CA GLU A 352 7.28 -11.41 -21.16
C GLU A 352 5.98 -12.22 -21.23
N ALA A 353 5.64 -12.95 -20.18
CA ALA A 353 4.35 -13.62 -20.07
C ALA A 353 3.21 -12.59 -19.97
N ALA A 354 3.33 -11.60 -19.07
CA ALA A 354 2.35 -10.54 -18.89
C ALA A 354 2.18 -9.68 -20.16
N PHE A 355 3.28 -9.39 -20.87
CA PHE A 355 3.27 -8.68 -22.14
C PHE A 355 2.43 -9.41 -23.20
N ARG A 356 2.61 -10.72 -23.35
CA ARG A 356 1.87 -11.53 -24.32
C ARG A 356 0.38 -11.63 -23.98
N GLU A 357 0.07 -11.83 -22.70
CA GLU A 357 -1.31 -11.78 -22.21
C GLU A 357 -1.96 -10.44 -22.55
N GLN A 358 -1.27 -9.34 -22.23
CA GLN A 358 -1.80 -8.00 -22.42
C GLN A 358 -1.97 -7.63 -23.90
N THR A 359 -1.10 -8.13 -24.78
CA THR A 359 -1.27 -7.99 -26.24
C THR A 359 -2.59 -8.60 -26.70
N GLY A 360 -2.96 -9.77 -26.17
CA GLY A 360 -4.25 -10.41 -26.45
C GLY A 360 -5.43 -9.58 -25.93
N ARG A 361 -5.34 -9.05 -24.71
CA ARG A 361 -6.40 -8.22 -24.10
C ARG A 361 -6.62 -6.91 -24.85
N ILE A 362 -5.58 -6.28 -25.38
CA ILE A 362 -5.72 -5.08 -26.21
C ILE A 362 -6.48 -5.38 -27.50
N GLY A 363 -6.26 -6.54 -28.12
CA GLY A 363 -7.05 -6.97 -29.29
C GLY A 363 -8.54 -7.11 -28.95
N THR A 364 -8.87 -7.65 -27.79
CA THR A 364 -10.26 -7.72 -27.30
C THR A 364 -10.84 -6.32 -27.04
N ALA A 365 -10.08 -5.43 -26.41
CA ALA A 365 -10.48 -4.05 -26.16
C ALA A 365 -10.72 -3.28 -27.47
N GLU A 366 -9.88 -3.49 -28.49
CA GLU A 366 -10.06 -2.89 -29.82
C GLU A 366 -11.37 -3.34 -30.49
N ALA A 367 -11.70 -4.62 -30.39
CA ALA A 367 -12.98 -5.15 -30.86
C ALA A 367 -14.17 -4.54 -30.08
N ALA A 368 -14.04 -4.43 -28.75
CA ALA A 368 -15.07 -3.80 -27.91
C ALA A 368 -15.27 -2.32 -28.25
N LEU A 369 -14.20 -1.56 -28.46
CA LEU A 369 -14.25 -0.16 -28.86
C LEU A 369 -14.90 0.02 -30.23
N THR A 370 -14.59 -0.87 -31.18
CA THR A 370 -15.23 -0.88 -32.50
C THR A 370 -16.73 -1.13 -32.39
N ALA A 371 -17.14 -2.14 -31.61
CA ALA A 371 -18.55 -2.45 -31.37
C ALA A 371 -19.29 -1.28 -30.68
N MET A 372 -18.65 -0.59 -29.74
CA MET A 372 -19.20 0.61 -29.10
C MET A 372 -19.46 1.74 -30.12
N ARG A 373 -18.50 2.02 -31.01
CA ARG A 373 -18.64 3.06 -32.06
C ARG A 373 -19.68 2.71 -33.13
N GLU A 374 -19.95 1.42 -33.33
CA GLU A 374 -21.00 0.96 -34.24
C GLU A 374 -22.41 1.08 -33.65
N ARG A 375 -22.55 0.83 -32.34
CA ARG A 375 -23.83 0.78 -31.63
C ARG A 375 -24.26 2.13 -31.04
N TYR A 376 -23.32 2.89 -30.49
CA TYR A 376 -23.60 4.11 -29.73
C TYR A 376 -23.12 5.38 -30.46
N ALA A 377 -23.52 6.55 -29.96
CA ALA A 377 -23.00 7.83 -30.43
C ALA A 377 -21.52 8.00 -30.06
N GLU A 378 -20.78 8.85 -30.81
CA GLU A 378 -19.36 9.08 -30.56
C GLU A 378 -19.08 9.57 -29.12
N SER A 379 -19.97 10.37 -28.54
CA SER A 379 -19.85 10.84 -27.15
C SER A 379 -19.81 9.69 -26.14
N ALA A 380 -20.43 8.55 -26.46
CA ALA A 380 -20.48 7.39 -25.59
C ALA A 380 -19.10 6.71 -25.49
N ALA A 381 -18.34 6.69 -26.59
CA ALA A 381 -17.00 6.11 -26.67
C ALA A 381 -15.88 7.14 -26.41
N ALA A 382 -16.19 8.44 -26.47
CA ALA A 382 -15.21 9.52 -26.35
C ALA A 382 -14.24 9.39 -25.15
N PRO A 383 -14.68 9.01 -23.93
CA PRO A 383 -13.77 8.89 -22.78
C PRO A 383 -12.66 7.85 -22.94
N VAL A 384 -12.86 6.84 -23.78
CA VAL A 384 -11.92 5.72 -24.00
C VAL A 384 -11.42 5.66 -25.45
N ALA A 385 -11.69 6.70 -26.24
CA ALA A 385 -11.48 6.69 -27.69
C ALA A 385 -10.00 6.50 -28.10
N GLY A 386 -9.07 6.94 -27.25
CA GLY A 386 -7.63 6.85 -27.47
C GLY A 386 -6.92 5.75 -26.67
N ASP A 387 -7.63 5.01 -25.82
CA ASP A 387 -6.99 4.12 -24.84
C ASP A 387 -6.29 2.92 -25.50
N VAL A 388 -6.88 2.37 -26.57
CA VAL A 388 -6.30 1.26 -27.34
C VAL A 388 -4.97 1.67 -27.98
N GLU A 389 -4.91 2.84 -28.61
CA GLU A 389 -3.68 3.34 -29.24
C GLU A 389 -2.60 3.65 -28.20
N GLN A 390 -2.99 4.27 -27.08
CA GLN A 390 -2.06 4.50 -25.97
C GLN A 390 -1.54 3.19 -25.37
N ALA A 391 -2.37 2.16 -25.27
CA ALA A 391 -1.96 0.84 -24.78
C ALA A 391 -0.96 0.17 -25.74
N LYS A 392 -1.17 0.30 -27.06
CA LYS A 392 -0.22 -0.15 -28.09
C LYS A 392 1.13 0.58 -27.95
N ASP A 393 1.12 1.90 -27.73
CA ASP A 393 2.34 2.67 -27.49
C ASP A 393 3.10 2.19 -26.24
N ARG A 394 2.38 1.84 -25.16
CA ARG A 394 2.99 1.27 -23.95
C ARG A 394 3.62 -0.09 -24.21
N LEU A 395 2.98 -0.95 -25.00
CA LEU A 395 3.59 -2.23 -25.37
C LEU A 395 4.80 -2.04 -26.28
N LEU A 396 4.80 -1.06 -27.17
CA LEU A 396 5.99 -0.74 -27.97
C LEU A 396 7.15 -0.28 -27.07
N PHE A 397 6.88 0.56 -26.07
CA PHE A 397 7.86 0.94 -25.06
C PHE A 397 8.37 -0.27 -24.26
N ALA A 398 7.47 -1.14 -23.80
CA ALA A 398 7.82 -2.36 -23.07
C ALA A 398 8.71 -3.29 -23.91
N THR A 399 8.46 -3.39 -25.22
CA THR A 399 9.26 -4.22 -26.14
C THR A 399 10.71 -3.77 -26.18
N THR A 400 10.96 -2.45 -26.26
CA THR A 400 12.31 -1.88 -26.23
C THR A 400 13.04 -2.26 -24.94
N HIS A 401 12.37 -2.12 -23.79
CA HIS A 401 12.96 -2.40 -22.49
C HIS A 401 13.14 -3.91 -22.21
N VAL A 402 12.24 -4.77 -22.67
CA VAL A 402 12.42 -6.25 -22.61
C VAL A 402 13.67 -6.67 -23.37
N ASN A 403 13.90 -6.11 -24.57
CA ASN A 403 15.09 -6.42 -25.36
C ASN A 403 16.38 -5.92 -24.70
N GLN A 404 16.36 -4.72 -24.10
CA GLN A 404 17.50 -4.17 -23.36
C GLN A 404 17.80 -4.99 -22.10
N ALA A 405 16.77 -5.38 -21.33
CA ALA A 405 16.93 -6.26 -20.17
C ALA A 405 17.60 -7.58 -20.57
N ARG A 406 17.17 -8.20 -21.68
CA ARG A 406 17.79 -9.43 -22.19
C ARG A 406 19.27 -9.25 -22.52
N GLN A 407 19.62 -8.17 -23.21
CA GLN A 407 21.02 -7.86 -23.53
C GLN A 407 21.88 -7.68 -22.27
N GLN A 408 21.35 -7.02 -21.25
CA GLN A 408 22.07 -6.81 -19.99
C GLN A 408 22.24 -8.12 -19.20
N ILE A 409 21.22 -8.98 -19.16
CA ILE A 409 21.32 -10.33 -18.57
C ILE A 409 22.38 -11.16 -19.30
N ASP A 410 22.37 -11.15 -20.64
CA ASP A 410 23.36 -11.87 -21.45
C ASP A 410 24.79 -11.35 -21.23
N ALA A 411 24.93 -10.07 -20.88
CA ALA A 411 26.20 -9.43 -20.51
C ALA A 411 26.61 -9.63 -19.04
N GLY A 412 25.75 -10.24 -18.21
CA GLY A 412 25.97 -10.42 -16.77
C GLY A 412 25.69 -9.18 -15.91
N ASP A 413 25.13 -8.11 -16.48
CA ASP A 413 24.73 -6.90 -15.77
C ASP A 413 23.27 -6.99 -15.31
N ASN A 414 23.03 -7.72 -14.23
CA ASN A 414 21.68 -7.86 -13.67
C ASN A 414 21.15 -6.56 -13.06
N GLY A 415 22.03 -5.65 -12.62
CA GLY A 415 21.64 -4.34 -12.07
C GLY A 415 21.06 -3.44 -13.16
N GLY A 416 21.75 -3.35 -14.31
CA GLY A 416 21.22 -2.68 -15.49
C GLY A 416 19.95 -3.35 -16.04
N ALA A 417 19.89 -4.68 -16.03
CA ALA A 417 18.70 -5.42 -16.43
C ALA A 417 17.47 -5.09 -15.56
N ALA A 418 17.65 -4.99 -14.24
CA ALA A 418 16.57 -4.69 -13.29
C ALA A 418 15.85 -3.37 -13.62
N VAL A 419 16.59 -2.34 -14.02
CA VAL A 419 16.03 -1.04 -14.43
C VAL A 419 15.12 -1.19 -15.65
N HIS A 420 15.57 -1.92 -16.68
CA HIS A 420 14.79 -2.14 -17.89
C HIS A 420 13.57 -3.06 -17.65
N ILE A 421 13.72 -4.11 -16.83
CA ILE A 421 12.60 -4.97 -16.41
C ILE A 421 11.52 -4.12 -15.75
N ARG A 422 11.91 -3.21 -14.85
CA ARG A 422 10.97 -2.35 -14.13
C ARG A 422 10.22 -1.39 -15.04
N ALA A 423 10.92 -0.77 -16.00
CA ALA A 423 10.32 0.09 -17.00
C ALA A 423 9.29 -0.68 -17.86
N ALA A 424 9.63 -1.91 -18.27
CA ALA A 424 8.73 -2.78 -19.01
C ALA A 424 7.50 -3.21 -18.19
N GLU A 425 7.67 -3.60 -16.92
CA GLU A 425 6.56 -3.89 -15.99
C GLU A 425 5.59 -2.71 -15.90
N GLY A 426 6.11 -1.51 -15.64
CA GLY A 426 5.30 -0.29 -15.52
C GLY A 426 4.48 -0.03 -16.78
N ALA A 427 5.06 -0.23 -17.96
CA ALA A 427 4.38 -0.08 -19.23
C ALA A 427 3.30 -1.15 -19.47
N VAL A 428 3.58 -2.42 -19.16
CA VAL A 428 2.57 -3.50 -19.26
C VAL A 428 1.39 -3.25 -18.33
N VAL A 429 1.63 -2.79 -17.10
CA VAL A 429 0.56 -2.44 -16.14
C VAL A 429 -0.28 -1.27 -16.64
N GLN A 430 0.33 -0.25 -17.25
CA GLN A 430 -0.44 0.86 -17.82
C GLN A 430 -1.27 0.42 -19.03
N ALA A 431 -0.71 -0.43 -19.90
CA ALA A 431 -1.44 -1.01 -21.01
C ALA A 431 -2.65 -1.82 -20.54
N ALA A 432 -2.52 -2.57 -19.44
CA ALA A 432 -3.61 -3.29 -18.78
C ALA A 432 -4.74 -2.37 -18.35
N ARG A 433 -4.42 -1.28 -17.64
CA ARG A 433 -5.43 -0.32 -17.18
C ARG A 433 -6.22 0.31 -18.32
N LEU A 434 -5.55 0.65 -19.41
CA LEU A 434 -6.18 1.22 -20.60
C LEU A 434 -7.13 0.23 -21.27
N ALA A 435 -6.73 -1.02 -21.43
CA ALA A 435 -7.63 -2.06 -21.95
C ALA A 435 -8.84 -2.29 -21.03
N GLU A 436 -8.62 -2.32 -19.72
CA GLU A 436 -9.70 -2.49 -18.74
C GLU A 436 -10.68 -1.31 -18.70
N ALA A 437 -10.22 -0.08 -19.00
CA ALA A 437 -11.08 1.10 -19.11
C ALA A 437 -12.08 0.93 -20.26
N VAL A 438 -11.64 0.43 -21.41
CA VAL A 438 -12.50 0.11 -22.55
C VAL A 438 -13.53 -0.97 -22.18
N ASP A 439 -13.09 -2.05 -21.54
CA ASP A 439 -13.99 -3.15 -21.11
C ASP A 439 -15.00 -2.71 -20.04
N ARG A 440 -14.60 -1.81 -19.12
CA ARG A 440 -15.53 -1.20 -18.16
C ARG A 440 -16.54 -0.33 -18.86
N ARG A 441 -16.10 0.55 -19.76
CA ARG A 441 -16.98 1.46 -20.48
C ARG A 441 -18.04 0.72 -21.28
N ALA A 442 -17.66 -0.37 -21.95
CA ALA A 442 -18.60 -1.22 -22.68
C ALA A 442 -19.71 -1.80 -21.78
N ARG A 443 -19.35 -2.25 -20.57
CA ARG A 443 -20.31 -2.78 -19.59
C ARG A 443 -21.22 -1.68 -19.02
N GLU A 444 -20.68 -0.51 -18.72
CA GLU A 444 -21.45 0.63 -18.20
C GLU A 444 -22.47 1.14 -19.23
N LEU A 445 -22.10 1.18 -20.52
CA LEU A 445 -23.03 1.56 -21.59
C LEU A 445 -24.17 0.56 -21.73
N ALA A 446 -23.89 -0.74 -21.64
CA ALA A 446 -24.91 -1.79 -21.67
C ALA A 446 -25.84 -1.72 -20.43
N GLU A 447 -25.29 -1.49 -19.25
CA GLU A 447 -26.08 -1.33 -18.01
C GLU A 447 -26.97 -0.08 -18.06
N ALA A 448 -26.45 1.05 -18.58
CA ALA A 448 -27.23 2.28 -18.73
C ALA A 448 -28.36 2.13 -19.77
N GLU A 449 -28.12 1.38 -20.86
CA GLU A 449 -29.14 1.07 -21.86
C GLU A 449 -30.30 0.25 -21.27
N GLU A 450 -29.99 -0.73 -20.41
CA GLU A 450 -31.00 -1.52 -19.70
C GLU A 450 -31.84 -0.67 -18.74
N LYS A 451 -31.19 0.22 -17.97
CA LYS A 451 -31.86 1.08 -16.97
C LYS A 451 -32.69 2.22 -17.59
N LEU A 452 -32.30 2.71 -18.76
CA LEU A 452 -32.94 3.88 -19.39
C LEU A 452 -34.45 3.69 -19.64
N THR A 453 -34.88 2.48 -19.99
CA THR A 453 -36.31 2.20 -20.23
C THR A 453 -37.13 2.31 -18.94
N GLY A 454 -36.58 1.85 -17.81
CA GLY A 454 -37.20 1.98 -16.50
C GLY A 454 -37.32 3.45 -16.07
N ALA A 455 -36.22 4.20 -16.16
CA ALA A 455 -36.19 5.62 -15.81
C ALA A 455 -37.20 6.44 -16.62
N LEU A 456 -37.34 6.19 -17.92
CA LEU A 456 -38.34 6.87 -18.76
C LEU A 456 -39.79 6.57 -18.35
N ALA A 457 -40.07 5.35 -17.86
CA ALA A 457 -41.40 4.96 -17.41
C ALA A 457 -41.73 5.57 -16.04
N GLU A 458 -40.74 5.67 -15.16
CA GLU A 458 -40.84 6.35 -13.86
C GLU A 458 -41.16 7.83 -14.05
N THR A 459 -40.33 8.56 -14.81
CA THR A 459 -40.55 10.00 -15.06
C THR A 459 -41.89 10.28 -15.76
N ASP A 460 -42.41 9.38 -16.60
CA ASP A 460 -43.75 9.53 -17.18
C ASP A 460 -44.86 9.46 -16.13
N ALA A 461 -44.70 8.58 -15.14
CA ALA A 461 -45.65 8.45 -14.04
C ALA A 461 -45.62 9.72 -13.16
N ASP A 462 -44.44 10.24 -12.84
CA ASP A 462 -44.29 11.47 -12.05
C ASP A 462 -44.80 12.70 -12.81
N LEU A 463 -44.59 12.78 -14.12
CA LEU A 463 -45.22 13.79 -14.97
C LEU A 463 -46.75 13.71 -14.96
N ALA A 464 -47.33 12.50 -14.92
CA ALA A 464 -48.78 12.34 -14.82
C ALA A 464 -49.33 12.81 -13.47
N GLU A 465 -48.61 12.51 -12.38
CA GLU A 465 -48.94 12.97 -11.03
C GLU A 465 -48.85 14.50 -10.91
N ALA A 466 -47.74 15.09 -11.36
CA ALA A 466 -47.50 16.53 -11.34
C ALA A 466 -48.59 17.32 -12.10
N ARG A 467 -49.03 16.82 -13.27
CA ARG A 467 -50.16 17.40 -14.02
C ARG A 467 -51.49 17.27 -13.27
N GLY A 468 -51.67 16.20 -12.49
CA GLY A 468 -52.83 16.01 -11.62
C GLY A 468 -52.91 17.08 -10.53
N LEU A 469 -51.77 17.37 -9.88
CA LEU A 469 -51.66 18.43 -8.86
C LEU A 469 -51.94 19.82 -9.43
N LEU A 470 -51.43 20.13 -10.64
CA LEU A 470 -51.73 21.40 -11.32
C LEU A 470 -53.24 21.61 -11.52
N LYS A 471 -53.98 20.56 -11.89
CA LYS A 471 -55.44 20.64 -12.07
C LYS A 471 -56.20 20.78 -10.76
N GLY A 472 -55.66 20.25 -9.67
CA GLY A 472 -56.28 20.28 -8.33
C GLY A 472 -55.95 21.50 -7.49
N THR A 473 -55.04 22.36 -7.94
CA THR A 473 -54.59 23.54 -7.19
C THR A 473 -55.62 24.67 -7.27
N SER A 474 -55.98 25.27 -6.13
CA SER A 474 -56.96 26.36 -6.04
C SER A 474 -56.46 27.67 -6.65
N GLU A 475 -57.37 28.45 -7.25
CA GLU A 475 -57.08 29.77 -7.83
C GLU A 475 -56.40 30.69 -6.80
N GLY A 476 -55.16 31.12 -7.08
CA GLY A 476 -54.38 32.03 -6.23
C GLY A 476 -53.03 31.50 -5.73
N VAL A 477 -52.75 30.20 -5.86
CA VAL A 477 -51.42 29.62 -5.59
C VAL A 477 -50.57 29.69 -6.86
N SER A 478 -49.33 30.16 -6.75
CA SER A 478 -48.40 30.21 -7.89
C SER A 478 -48.03 28.79 -8.35
N THR A 479 -48.38 28.44 -9.58
CA THR A 479 -48.07 27.14 -10.22
C THR A 479 -46.97 27.24 -11.28
N ALA A 480 -46.37 28.42 -11.44
CA ALA A 480 -45.42 28.71 -12.52
C ALA A 480 -44.14 27.86 -12.45
N ASP A 481 -43.62 27.60 -11.25
CA ASP A 481 -42.41 26.77 -11.06
C ASP A 481 -42.66 25.31 -11.46
N LEU A 482 -43.75 24.72 -10.98
CA LEU A 482 -44.17 23.36 -11.34
C LEU A 482 -44.45 23.23 -12.84
N GLN A 483 -45.11 24.22 -13.47
CA GLN A 483 -45.31 24.25 -14.92
C GLN A 483 -43.99 24.28 -15.69
N GLY A 484 -43.00 25.06 -15.23
CA GLY A 484 -41.67 25.14 -15.83
C GLY A 484 -40.91 23.80 -15.74
N ARG A 485 -40.97 23.13 -14.59
CA ARG A 485 -40.32 21.83 -14.37
C ARG A 485 -40.99 20.71 -15.19
N ILE A 486 -42.33 20.68 -15.27
CA ILE A 486 -43.09 19.78 -16.16
C ILE A 486 -42.67 19.97 -17.62
N ALA A 487 -42.67 21.21 -18.11
CA ALA A 487 -42.28 21.49 -19.49
C ALA A 487 -40.83 21.05 -19.79
N ARG A 488 -39.91 21.24 -18.83
CA ARG A 488 -38.52 20.78 -18.95
C ARG A 488 -38.44 19.26 -19.04
N ALA A 489 -39.08 18.53 -18.14
CA ALA A 489 -39.04 17.08 -18.12
C ALA A 489 -39.74 16.44 -19.33
N GLU A 490 -40.86 17.00 -19.80
CA GLU A 490 -41.49 16.61 -21.06
C GLU A 490 -40.54 16.81 -22.26
N SER A 491 -39.84 17.93 -22.30
CA SER A 491 -38.87 18.21 -23.36
C SER A 491 -37.71 17.20 -23.36
N VAL A 492 -37.15 16.91 -22.17
CA VAL A 492 -36.03 15.97 -22.00
C VAL A 492 -36.44 14.55 -22.38
N THR A 493 -37.55 14.04 -21.83
CA THR A 493 -38.05 12.68 -22.13
C THR A 493 -38.38 12.53 -23.62
N ALA A 494 -38.99 13.54 -24.24
CA ALA A 494 -39.25 13.55 -25.68
C ALA A 494 -37.96 13.57 -26.52
N GLU A 495 -36.93 14.31 -26.10
CA GLU A 495 -35.63 14.32 -26.76
C GLU A 495 -34.94 12.96 -26.70
N VAL A 496 -34.93 12.33 -25.52
CA VAL A 496 -34.32 11.00 -25.30
C VAL A 496 -35.05 9.94 -26.13
N ARG A 497 -36.39 9.95 -26.18
CA ARG A 497 -37.18 9.04 -27.03
C ARG A 497 -36.88 9.21 -28.51
N ARG A 498 -36.78 10.45 -29.00
CA ARG A 498 -36.36 10.69 -30.39
C ARG A 498 -34.98 10.12 -30.68
N ARG A 499 -34.03 10.24 -29.74
CA ARG A 499 -32.69 9.68 -29.90
C ARG A 499 -32.69 8.15 -29.94
N LEU A 500 -33.48 7.50 -29.09
CA LEU A 500 -33.73 6.06 -29.11
C LEU A 500 -34.23 5.59 -30.48
N ASP A 501 -35.19 6.33 -31.07
CA ASP A 501 -35.75 6.00 -32.39
C ASP A 501 -34.75 6.21 -33.55
N THR A 502 -33.85 7.19 -33.43
CA THR A 502 -32.82 7.47 -34.45
C THR A 502 -31.62 6.52 -34.42
N GLY A 503 -31.52 5.66 -33.41
CA GLY A 503 -30.50 4.62 -33.31
C GLY A 503 -29.32 4.97 -32.40
N ARG A 504 -28.31 5.70 -32.90
CA ARG A 504 -27.06 5.94 -32.13
C ARG A 504 -27.22 7.08 -31.13
N TYR A 505 -27.17 6.75 -29.84
CA TYR A 505 -27.16 7.70 -28.73
C TYR A 505 -26.11 7.31 -27.69
N ASP A 506 -25.92 8.16 -26.69
CA ASP A 506 -25.10 7.89 -25.51
C ASP A 506 -26.02 7.50 -24.35
N PRO A 507 -26.09 6.21 -23.96
CA PRO A 507 -26.98 5.72 -22.92
C PRO A 507 -26.73 6.35 -21.56
N ILE A 508 -25.47 6.66 -21.23
CA ILE A 508 -25.11 7.25 -19.93
C ILE A 508 -25.51 8.72 -19.89
N ASP A 509 -25.27 9.47 -20.98
CA ASP A 509 -25.78 10.85 -21.09
C ASP A 509 -27.31 10.91 -21.07
N ALA A 510 -27.98 9.99 -21.77
CA ALA A 510 -29.43 9.91 -21.83
C ALA A 510 -30.03 9.61 -20.46
N LEU A 511 -29.54 8.57 -19.78
CA LEU A 511 -30.00 8.16 -18.46
C LEU A 511 -29.86 9.31 -17.45
N ARG A 512 -28.68 9.91 -17.38
CA ARG A 512 -28.44 11.08 -16.53
C ARG A 512 -29.38 12.25 -16.79
N ARG A 513 -29.67 12.58 -18.06
CA ARG A 513 -30.59 13.69 -18.37
C ARG A 513 -32.00 13.41 -17.87
N VAL A 514 -32.45 12.15 -17.97
CA VAL A 514 -33.75 11.74 -17.42
C VAL A 514 -33.72 11.87 -15.89
N GLU A 515 -32.70 11.32 -15.22
CA GLU A 515 -32.51 11.43 -13.76
C GLU A 515 -32.50 12.90 -13.27
N GLU A 516 -31.80 13.80 -13.97
CA GLU A 516 -31.75 15.23 -13.64
C GLU A 516 -33.10 15.93 -13.81
N ALA A 517 -33.88 15.52 -14.82
CA ALA A 517 -35.22 16.06 -15.03
C ALA A 517 -36.23 15.53 -14.01
N ASP A 518 -36.09 14.27 -13.63
CA ASP A 518 -36.91 13.58 -12.64
C ASP A 518 -36.70 14.16 -11.24
N ALA A 519 -35.45 14.26 -10.79
CA ALA A 519 -35.10 14.88 -9.51
C ALA A 519 -35.56 16.35 -9.42
N ALA A 520 -35.56 17.08 -10.54
CA ALA A 520 -36.11 18.42 -10.60
C ALA A 520 -37.63 18.43 -10.46
N LEU A 521 -38.38 17.47 -11.02
CA LEU A 521 -39.82 17.39 -10.78
C LEU A 521 -40.13 17.11 -9.31
N ASP A 522 -39.39 16.19 -8.70
CA ASP A 522 -39.61 15.72 -7.33
C ASP A 522 -39.46 16.81 -6.26
N GLU A 523 -38.49 17.71 -6.37
CA GLU A 523 -38.28 18.81 -5.42
C GLU A 523 -39.55 19.67 -5.23
N THR A 524 -40.45 19.70 -6.23
CA THR A 524 -41.72 20.44 -6.14
C THR A 524 -42.92 19.64 -5.71
N LEU A 525 -42.82 18.31 -5.71
CA LEU A 525 -43.91 17.43 -5.29
C LEU A 525 -43.98 17.28 -3.76
N GLU A 526 -42.95 17.72 -3.01
CA GLU A 526 -42.85 17.57 -1.56
C GLU A 526 -44.07 18.11 -0.76
N GLY A 527 -44.96 17.18 -0.40
CA GLY A 527 -46.10 17.32 0.49
C GLY A 527 -46.11 16.20 1.55
N ALA A 528 -46.60 16.53 2.76
CA ALA A 528 -46.47 15.71 3.98
C ALA A 528 -47.07 14.27 3.99
N ARG A 529 -47.56 13.73 2.86
CA ARG A 529 -47.99 12.33 2.69
C ARG A 529 -46.90 11.40 2.12
N GLU A 530 -45.71 11.93 1.79
CA GLU A 530 -44.72 11.27 0.91
C GLU A 530 -43.54 10.55 1.57
N ARG A 531 -43.45 10.44 2.90
CA ARG A 531 -42.27 9.80 3.52
C ARG A 531 -42.05 8.33 3.13
N GLU A 532 -43.11 7.58 2.82
CA GLU A 532 -43.02 6.16 2.42
C GLU A 532 -42.91 5.95 0.89
N SER A 533 -43.53 6.81 0.07
CA SER A 533 -43.32 6.80 -1.40
C SER A 533 -41.97 7.41 -1.79
N GLY A 534 -41.55 8.47 -1.10
CA GLY A 534 -40.28 9.16 -1.29
C GLY A 534 -39.07 8.29 -0.97
N ALA A 535 -39.14 7.40 0.03
CA ALA A 535 -38.03 6.48 0.31
C ALA A 535 -37.82 5.45 -0.82
N ARG A 536 -38.91 4.85 -1.33
CA ARG A 536 -38.82 3.91 -2.47
C ARG A 536 -38.37 4.61 -3.75
N ARG A 537 -38.84 5.84 -4.00
CA ARG A 537 -38.43 6.67 -5.15
C ARG A 537 -36.95 7.07 -5.04
N ALA A 538 -36.52 7.58 -3.89
CA ALA A 538 -35.11 7.90 -3.64
C ALA A 538 -34.19 6.68 -3.84
N GLN A 539 -34.68 5.48 -3.53
CA GLN A 539 -33.91 4.25 -3.75
C GLN A 539 -33.78 3.88 -5.23
N ALA A 540 -34.84 4.04 -6.03
CA ALA A 540 -34.77 3.83 -7.49
C ALA A 540 -33.79 4.81 -8.17
N LEU A 541 -33.87 6.09 -7.81
CA LEU A 541 -32.95 7.14 -8.29
C LEU A 541 -31.52 6.95 -7.79
N LEU A 542 -31.34 6.43 -6.58
CA LEU A 542 -30.01 6.21 -6.01
C LEU A 542 -29.22 5.17 -6.80
N ASP A 543 -29.82 4.04 -7.17
CA ASP A 543 -29.14 2.98 -7.95
C ASP A 543 -28.70 3.47 -9.34
N GLN A 544 -29.47 4.41 -9.88
CA GLN A 544 -29.28 5.12 -11.14
C GLN A 544 -28.11 6.12 -11.04
N VAL A 545 -28.17 7.07 -10.10
CA VAL A 545 -27.10 8.06 -9.87
C VAL A 545 -25.80 7.41 -9.42
N MET A 546 -25.84 6.35 -8.61
CA MET A 546 -24.65 5.61 -8.18
C MET A 546 -23.92 4.96 -9.36
N LEU A 547 -24.64 4.50 -10.39
CA LEU A 547 -24.06 3.99 -11.63
C LEU A 547 -23.35 5.12 -12.40
N THR A 548 -24.05 6.23 -12.63
CA THR A 548 -23.51 7.38 -13.37
C THR A 548 -22.27 7.95 -12.66
N ALA A 549 -22.34 8.14 -11.34
CA ALA A 549 -21.22 8.61 -10.52
C ALA A 549 -20.01 7.66 -10.59
N ARG A 550 -20.24 6.34 -10.49
CA ARG A 550 -19.18 5.34 -10.58
C ARG A 550 -18.49 5.37 -11.94
N SER A 551 -19.25 5.50 -13.03
CA SER A 551 -18.72 5.61 -14.39
C SER A 551 -17.84 6.85 -14.54
N THR A 552 -18.32 8.01 -14.10
CA THR A 552 -17.55 9.28 -14.17
C THR A 552 -16.29 9.22 -13.30
N ILE A 553 -16.36 8.66 -12.09
CA ILE A 553 -15.20 8.48 -11.21
C ILE A 553 -14.16 7.55 -11.84
N GLY A 554 -14.61 6.45 -12.45
CA GLY A 554 -13.74 5.51 -13.18
C GLY A 554 -12.99 6.22 -14.30
N ALA A 555 -13.71 6.91 -15.19
CA ALA A 555 -13.13 7.65 -16.30
C ALA A 555 -12.12 8.72 -15.83
N ALA A 556 -12.48 9.53 -14.84
CA ALA A 556 -11.59 10.55 -14.28
C ALA A 556 -10.34 9.93 -13.65
N SER A 557 -10.49 8.84 -12.89
CA SER A 557 -9.38 8.12 -12.26
C SER A 557 -8.41 7.53 -13.30
N ASP A 558 -8.94 6.90 -14.35
CA ASP A 558 -8.14 6.30 -15.41
C ASP A 558 -7.36 7.37 -16.18
N TYR A 559 -8.04 8.47 -16.52
CA TYR A 559 -7.43 9.60 -17.22
C TYR A 559 -6.30 10.22 -16.40
N ILE A 560 -6.55 10.53 -15.13
CA ILE A 560 -5.55 11.13 -14.22
C ILE A 560 -4.37 10.19 -13.99
N THR A 561 -4.63 8.89 -13.83
CA THR A 561 -3.57 7.89 -13.60
C THR A 561 -2.69 7.72 -14.83
N THR A 562 -3.28 7.73 -16.02
CA THR A 562 -2.58 7.58 -17.30
C THR A 562 -1.85 8.86 -17.72
N HIS A 563 -2.17 10.01 -17.11
CA HIS A 563 -1.55 11.31 -17.40
C HIS A 563 -0.91 11.95 -16.18
N ARG A 564 -0.40 11.13 -15.25
CA ARG A 564 0.13 11.59 -13.96
C ARG A 564 1.25 12.63 -14.07
N GLY A 565 1.99 12.67 -15.17
CA GLY A 565 3.05 13.67 -15.39
C GLY A 565 2.51 15.06 -15.71
N ALA A 566 1.33 15.14 -16.31
CA ALA A 566 0.73 16.38 -16.83
C ALA A 566 -0.38 16.94 -15.94
N VAL A 567 -1.07 16.09 -15.18
CA VAL A 567 -2.24 16.49 -14.38
C VAL A 567 -1.83 17.12 -13.05
N GLY A 568 -2.40 18.29 -12.74
CA GLY A 568 -2.16 19.06 -11.52
C GLY A 568 -2.86 18.53 -10.26
N SER A 569 -2.59 19.19 -9.13
CA SER A 569 -3.11 18.82 -7.81
C SER A 569 -4.61 19.09 -7.65
N GLU A 570 -5.17 20.06 -8.37
CA GLU A 570 -6.59 20.41 -8.26
C GLU A 570 -7.48 19.27 -8.77
N ALA A 571 -7.22 18.74 -9.98
CA ALA A 571 -7.95 17.61 -10.54
C ALA A 571 -7.92 16.38 -9.62
N ARG A 572 -6.74 16.07 -9.06
CA ARG A 572 -6.56 14.96 -8.09
C ARG A 572 -7.36 15.17 -6.81
N THR A 573 -7.43 16.41 -6.32
CA THR A 573 -8.20 16.76 -5.12
C THR A 573 -9.70 16.57 -5.36
N ARG A 574 -10.21 16.99 -6.54
CA ARG A 574 -11.62 16.79 -6.90
C ARG A 574 -11.97 15.31 -7.02
N LEU A 575 -11.11 14.51 -7.64
CA LEU A 575 -11.30 13.06 -7.74
C LEU A 575 -11.34 12.39 -6.36
N ALA A 576 -10.42 12.75 -5.46
CA ALA A 576 -10.38 12.19 -4.12
C ALA A 576 -11.65 12.53 -3.30
N GLU A 577 -12.16 13.76 -3.42
CA GLU A 577 -13.43 14.15 -2.78
C GLU A 577 -14.63 13.43 -3.42
N ALA A 578 -14.65 13.26 -4.75
CA ALA A 578 -15.68 12.48 -5.43
C ALA A 578 -15.75 11.03 -4.91
N GLN A 579 -14.59 10.37 -4.80
CA GLN A 579 -14.48 9.00 -4.27
C GLN A 579 -14.95 8.91 -2.82
N ARG A 580 -14.57 9.87 -1.96
CA ARG A 580 -15.02 9.92 -0.56
C ARG A 580 -16.55 10.01 -0.47
N ARG A 581 -17.18 10.86 -1.29
CA ARG A 581 -18.63 11.07 -1.26
C ARG A 581 -19.40 9.90 -1.85
N TRP A 582 -18.90 9.29 -2.92
CA TRP A 582 -19.50 8.06 -3.46
C TRP A 582 -19.47 6.92 -2.43
N GLU A 583 -18.36 6.77 -1.71
CA GLU A 583 -18.25 5.79 -0.64
C GLU A 583 -19.19 6.12 0.52
N LYS A 584 -19.33 7.40 0.89
CA LYS A 584 -20.32 7.84 1.87
C LYS A 584 -21.75 7.52 1.42
N ALA A 585 -22.10 7.81 0.17
CA ALA A 585 -23.40 7.44 -0.41
C ALA A 585 -23.65 5.93 -0.31
N ARG A 586 -22.65 5.10 -0.62
CA ARG A 586 -22.71 3.64 -0.47
C ARG A 586 -22.97 3.20 0.96
N THR A 587 -22.32 3.83 1.94
CA THR A 587 -22.54 3.51 3.36
C THR A 587 -23.94 3.91 3.84
N LEU A 588 -24.46 5.06 3.38
CA LEU A 588 -25.80 5.53 3.70
C LEU A 588 -26.88 4.65 3.05
N ALA A 589 -26.67 4.23 1.81
CA ALA A 589 -27.52 3.27 1.11
C ALA A 589 -27.62 1.95 1.89
N ALA A 590 -26.49 1.45 2.39
CA ALA A 590 -26.45 0.24 3.21
C ALA A 590 -27.09 0.41 4.61
N ALA A 591 -27.23 1.65 5.07
CA ALA A 591 -27.89 2.01 6.32
C ALA A 591 -29.39 2.35 6.14
N ASP A 592 -29.94 2.12 4.94
CA ASP A 592 -31.35 2.37 4.58
C ASP A 592 -31.75 3.86 4.67
N ASP A 593 -30.81 4.76 4.34
CA ASP A 593 -31.03 6.21 4.19
C ASP A 593 -30.84 6.65 2.72
N PRO A 594 -31.81 6.32 1.84
CA PRO A 594 -31.67 6.56 0.41
C PRO A 594 -31.69 8.06 0.05
N GLN A 595 -32.38 8.91 0.83
CA GLN A 595 -32.42 10.34 0.55
C GLN A 595 -31.05 11.01 0.75
N THR A 596 -30.40 10.77 1.89
CA THR A 596 -29.06 11.34 2.13
C THR A 596 -28.02 10.72 1.20
N ALA A 597 -28.15 9.42 0.92
CA ALA A 597 -27.27 8.74 -0.03
C ALA A 597 -27.36 9.35 -1.44
N LEU A 598 -28.56 9.68 -1.92
CA LEU A 598 -28.79 10.25 -3.24
C LEU A 598 -28.08 11.59 -3.40
N VAL A 599 -28.19 12.47 -2.40
CA VAL A 599 -27.52 13.78 -2.40
C VAL A 599 -25.99 13.64 -2.45
N GLU A 600 -25.43 12.70 -1.68
CA GLU A 600 -23.98 12.43 -1.71
C GLU A 600 -23.52 11.85 -3.05
N ALA A 601 -24.32 10.97 -3.66
CA ALA A 601 -24.03 10.39 -4.98
C ALA A 601 -24.04 11.45 -6.10
N GLN A 602 -25.01 12.36 -6.08
CA GLN A 602 -25.08 13.49 -7.03
C GLN A 602 -23.87 14.42 -6.88
N GLN A 603 -23.45 14.73 -5.64
CA GLN A 603 -22.28 15.57 -5.40
C GLN A 603 -20.98 14.88 -5.83
N ALA A 604 -20.88 13.56 -5.60
CA ALA A 604 -19.74 12.76 -6.06
C ALA A 604 -19.60 12.83 -7.58
N ASP A 605 -20.70 12.65 -8.31
CA ASP A 605 -20.73 12.74 -9.77
C ASP A 605 -20.30 14.13 -10.28
N GLN A 606 -20.84 15.22 -9.72
CA GLN A 606 -20.46 16.59 -10.10
C GLN A 606 -18.97 16.88 -9.84
N LEU A 607 -18.39 16.32 -8.78
CA LEU A 607 -16.97 16.45 -8.49
C LEU A 607 -16.11 15.63 -9.46
N ALA A 608 -16.56 14.44 -9.84
CA ALA A 608 -15.86 13.58 -10.80
C ALA A 608 -15.78 14.23 -12.18
N ARG A 609 -16.87 14.84 -12.67
CA ARG A 609 -16.86 15.61 -13.94
C ARG A 609 -15.85 16.75 -13.90
N ARG A 610 -15.86 17.54 -12.82
CA ARG A 610 -14.89 18.64 -12.64
C ARG A 610 -13.45 18.13 -12.58
N ALA A 611 -13.22 16.97 -11.95
CA ALA A 611 -11.90 16.35 -11.92
C ALA A 611 -11.42 15.99 -13.33
N GLN A 612 -12.30 15.39 -14.14
CA GLN A 612 -12.01 15.05 -15.53
C GLN A 612 -11.75 16.30 -16.38
N ASP A 613 -12.62 17.31 -16.33
CA ASP A 613 -12.48 18.56 -17.10
C ASP A 613 -11.14 19.25 -16.80
N LEU A 614 -10.77 19.32 -15.52
CA LEU A 614 -9.49 19.89 -15.08
C LEU A 614 -8.31 19.06 -15.59
N ALA A 615 -8.38 17.73 -15.49
CA ALA A 615 -7.32 16.85 -15.96
C ALA A 615 -7.12 16.97 -17.48
N GLU A 616 -8.20 17.04 -18.26
CA GLU A 616 -8.14 17.24 -19.71
C GLU A 616 -7.57 18.61 -20.09
N GLN A 617 -7.87 19.65 -19.31
CA GLN A 617 -7.27 20.98 -19.48
C GLN A 617 -5.78 20.96 -19.17
N ASP A 618 -5.37 20.30 -18.08
CA ASP A 618 -3.99 20.17 -17.67
C ASP A 618 -3.15 19.47 -18.75
N VAL A 619 -3.64 18.34 -19.28
CA VAL A 619 -2.96 17.59 -20.36
C VAL A 619 -2.84 18.42 -21.64
N ARG A 620 -3.92 19.12 -22.04
CA ARG A 620 -3.88 20.01 -23.21
C ARG A 620 -2.88 21.15 -23.05
N THR A 621 -2.79 21.72 -21.84
CA THR A 621 -1.86 22.81 -21.51
C THR A 621 -0.42 22.29 -21.47
N TYR A 622 -0.19 21.13 -20.87
CA TYR A 622 1.11 20.48 -20.80
C TYR A 622 1.68 20.12 -22.18
N GLY A 623 0.83 19.66 -23.10
CA GLY A 623 1.20 19.37 -24.48
C GLY A 623 1.49 20.61 -25.35
N ASN A 624 1.27 21.82 -24.83
CA ASN A 624 1.50 23.08 -25.56
C ASN A 624 2.25 24.12 -24.70
N PRO A 625 3.58 23.95 -24.48
CA PRO A 625 4.36 24.87 -23.64
C PRO A 625 4.49 26.29 -24.21
N ASN A 626 4.20 26.50 -25.50
CA ASN A 626 4.37 27.78 -26.21
C ASN A 626 3.05 28.30 -26.80
N GLY A 627 2.02 28.38 -25.97
CA GLY A 627 0.73 29.01 -26.30
C GLY A 627 0.77 30.54 -26.39
N LEU A 628 1.65 31.13 -27.19
CA LEU A 628 1.44 32.46 -27.80
C LEU A 628 2.13 32.54 -29.18
N GLY A 629 1.47 31.98 -30.20
CA GLY A 629 1.64 32.29 -31.63
C GLY A 629 2.86 31.71 -32.35
N GLY A 630 2.66 30.71 -33.23
CA GLY A 630 3.63 30.37 -34.27
C GLY A 630 3.51 29.00 -34.93
N ALA A 631 2.83 28.97 -36.09
CA ALA A 631 3.04 28.16 -37.29
C ALA A 631 3.37 26.63 -37.26
N THR A 632 2.50 25.90 -37.97
CA THR A 632 2.63 24.64 -38.75
C THR A 632 4.02 24.07 -39.13
N GLY A 633 4.12 22.72 -39.07
CA GLY A 633 5.08 21.84 -39.78
C GLY A 633 6.25 21.38 -38.90
N VAL A 634 6.75 20.12 -38.87
CA VAL A 634 6.96 19.09 -39.88
C VAL A 634 7.21 17.74 -39.16
N GLY A 635 6.86 16.62 -39.82
CA GLY A 635 6.91 15.26 -39.27
C GLY A 635 8.29 14.73 -38.85
N GLY A 636 8.24 13.86 -37.83
CA GLY A 636 9.33 12.99 -37.40
C GLY A 636 8.74 11.64 -36.97
N SER A 637 8.66 10.72 -37.92
CA SER A 637 8.33 9.29 -37.70
C SER A 637 9.48 8.64 -36.93
N GLY A 638 9.33 8.44 -35.61
CA GLY A 638 10.34 7.73 -34.81
C GLY A 638 10.23 7.78 -33.28
N GLY A 639 9.17 8.35 -32.69
CA GLY A 639 9.12 8.59 -31.23
C GLY A 639 7.77 8.33 -30.54
N GLY A 640 6.84 7.58 -31.15
CA GLY A 640 5.46 7.42 -30.66
C GLY A 640 5.35 6.89 -29.21
N GLY A 641 6.18 5.91 -28.85
CA GLY A 641 6.15 5.32 -27.49
C GLY A 641 6.67 6.23 -26.38
N LEU A 642 7.57 7.18 -26.68
CA LEU A 642 8.23 8.01 -25.66
C LEU A 642 7.30 9.14 -25.17
N GLY A 643 6.57 9.79 -26.07
CA GLY A 643 5.63 10.86 -25.70
C GLY A 643 4.51 10.35 -24.78
N GLY A 644 3.97 9.17 -25.06
CA GLY A 644 3.01 8.50 -24.20
C GLY A 644 3.61 8.08 -22.85
N ALA A 645 4.81 7.51 -22.83
CA ALA A 645 5.47 7.06 -21.61
C ALA A 645 5.86 8.21 -20.67
N VAL A 646 6.17 9.41 -21.19
CA VAL A 646 6.38 10.63 -20.39
C VAL A 646 5.07 11.15 -19.79
N LEU A 647 3.98 11.20 -20.56
CA LEU A 647 2.66 11.63 -20.06
C LEU A 647 2.12 10.68 -18.98
N GLY A 648 2.29 9.36 -19.18
CA GLY A 648 1.99 8.33 -18.18
C GLY A 648 2.97 8.25 -17.02
N GLY A 649 4.01 9.08 -17.03
CA GLY A 649 5.07 9.08 -16.04
C GLY A 649 5.78 7.73 -15.90
N ILE A 650 5.71 6.83 -16.89
CA ILE A 650 6.54 5.61 -16.91
C ILE A 650 8.01 6.03 -16.97
N ILE A 651 8.28 7.11 -17.70
CA ILE A 651 9.56 7.80 -17.68
C ILE A 651 9.48 8.85 -16.58
N LEU A 652 10.12 8.59 -15.44
CA LEU A 652 10.41 9.61 -14.43
C LEU A 652 11.21 10.73 -15.11
N GLY A 653 10.71 11.97 -15.04
CA GLY A 653 11.04 13.09 -15.94
C GLY A 653 12.50 13.54 -15.99
N GLY A 654 13.35 12.80 -16.70
CA GLY A 654 14.73 13.23 -16.99
C GLY A 654 15.43 12.45 -18.10
N LEU A 655 14.69 11.70 -18.93
CA LEU A 655 15.27 10.93 -20.04
C LEU A 655 15.59 11.77 -21.29
N PHE A 656 15.61 13.10 -21.18
CA PHE A 656 16.02 14.01 -22.26
C PHE A 656 17.07 15.00 -21.74
N GLY A 657 18.31 14.52 -21.62
CA GLY A 657 19.47 15.31 -21.20
C GLY A 657 20.80 14.79 -21.74
N GLY A 658 20.81 14.24 -22.95
CA GLY A 658 22.03 13.78 -23.60
C GLY A 658 22.82 14.91 -24.27
N GLY A 659 23.88 15.37 -23.58
CA GLY A 659 25.14 15.80 -24.18
C GLY A 659 25.30 17.25 -24.66
N SER A 660 25.94 18.12 -23.85
CA SER A 660 27.05 19.00 -24.29
C SER A 660 27.67 19.79 -23.12
N GLY A 661 29.01 19.82 -23.04
CA GLY A 661 29.79 20.95 -22.50
C GLY A 661 30.18 20.92 -21.02
N GLY A 662 31.47 20.70 -20.72
CA GLY A 662 32.00 20.71 -19.36
C GLY A 662 32.41 22.10 -18.82
N SER A 663 32.76 22.15 -17.53
CA SER A 663 33.85 22.95 -16.94
C SER A 663 33.80 22.95 -15.39
N SER A 664 34.94 22.58 -14.78
CA SER A 664 35.54 23.13 -13.54
C SER A 664 34.79 23.17 -12.19
N GLY A 665 35.34 22.44 -11.19
CA GLY A 665 36.18 23.09 -10.17
C GLY A 665 35.77 23.01 -8.68
N ARG A 666 36.70 22.45 -7.85
CA ARG A 666 36.95 22.67 -6.39
C ARG A 666 35.83 22.25 -5.40
N GLY A 667 36.07 21.70 -4.21
CA GLY A 667 37.27 21.41 -3.42
C GLY A 667 36.91 21.38 -1.91
N GLY A 668 37.61 20.54 -1.12
CA GLY A 668 37.64 20.55 0.37
C GLY A 668 36.49 19.78 1.05
N GLY A 669 36.67 18.89 2.02
CA GLY A 669 37.77 18.63 2.94
C GLY A 669 37.30 18.84 4.38
N GLY A 670 37.24 17.79 5.21
CA GLY A 670 37.06 17.91 6.66
C GLY A 670 36.36 16.73 7.32
N GLY A 671 37.11 15.85 7.98
CA GLY A 671 36.59 14.79 8.83
C GLY A 671 36.50 15.18 10.30
N PHE A 672 35.68 14.46 11.06
CA PHE A 672 35.81 14.27 12.50
C PHE A 672 35.29 12.88 12.88
N GLY A 673 36.06 12.17 13.70
CA GLY A 673 35.69 10.92 14.33
C GLY A 673 35.55 11.05 15.85
N GLY A 674 34.85 10.09 16.44
CA GLY A 674 35.10 9.58 17.80
C GLY A 674 34.04 9.88 18.86
N GLY A 675 33.52 8.81 19.48
CA GLY A 675 33.06 8.81 20.89
C GLY A 675 31.69 8.17 21.14
N GLY A 676 31.68 6.98 21.74
CA GLY A 676 30.48 6.23 22.15
C GLY A 676 30.03 6.42 23.61
N PHE A 677 29.08 5.55 24.01
CA PHE A 677 28.32 5.42 25.28
C PHE A 677 27.18 6.45 25.43
N GLY A 678 25.92 6.12 25.67
CA GLY A 678 25.26 4.92 26.19
C GLY A 678 24.16 5.41 27.16
N GLY A 679 22.88 5.18 26.84
CA GLY A 679 21.76 5.58 27.70
C GLY A 679 20.50 5.91 26.91
N GLY A 680 19.64 4.92 26.67
CA GLY A 680 18.35 5.13 26.03
C GLY A 680 17.31 5.72 26.99
N PRO A 681 16.28 6.40 26.46
CA PRO A 681 15.00 6.48 27.13
C PRO A 681 13.86 5.90 26.28
N GLY A 682 13.12 4.98 26.91
CA GLY A 682 11.66 5.05 27.03
C GLY A 682 10.82 5.06 25.75
N SER A 683 10.35 3.87 25.39
CA SER A 683 9.09 3.63 24.66
C SER A 683 7.92 4.44 25.23
N PHE A 684 7.04 4.99 24.38
CA PHE A 684 5.57 5.11 24.51
C PHE A 684 5.03 5.97 23.34
N GLY A 685 3.92 5.70 22.65
CA GLY A 685 2.91 4.65 22.78
C GLY A 685 1.80 4.82 21.73
N GLY A 686 0.85 3.87 21.73
CA GLY A 686 -0.45 3.93 21.07
C GLY A 686 -1.44 3.04 21.86
N SER A 687 -2.68 3.50 22.02
CA SER A 687 -3.69 2.93 22.93
C SER A 687 -4.16 1.54 22.48
N GLY A 688 -3.59 0.48 23.05
CA GLY A 688 -4.02 -0.90 22.81
C GLY A 688 -3.15 -1.98 23.47
N THR A 689 -1.89 -1.70 23.77
CA THR A 689 -0.96 -2.68 24.37
C THR A 689 -0.70 -2.37 25.84
N ARG A 690 -1.10 -3.28 26.75
CA ARG A 690 -0.45 -3.37 28.06
C ARG A 690 0.98 -3.82 27.78
N GLY A 691 1.99 -3.01 28.11
CA GLY A 691 3.39 -3.42 27.94
C GLY A 691 3.64 -4.71 28.71
N ARG A 692 3.92 -5.81 28.00
CA ARG A 692 4.24 -7.12 28.60
C ARG A 692 5.52 -7.01 29.43
N LEU A 693 5.66 -7.90 30.42
CA LEU A 693 6.92 -8.02 31.17
C LEU A 693 7.88 -8.80 30.28
N GLY A 694 8.98 -8.17 29.87
CA GLY A 694 9.87 -8.73 28.87
C GLY A 694 11.27 -8.17 28.98
N GLY A 695 12.21 -8.88 28.38
CA GLY A 695 13.62 -8.53 28.40
C GLY A 695 14.44 -9.51 27.55
N GLY A 696 15.74 -9.35 27.56
CA GLY A 696 16.67 -10.14 26.75
C GLY A 696 17.76 -9.29 26.13
N GLY A 697 18.58 -9.91 25.30
CA GLY A 697 19.71 -9.22 24.67
C GLY A 697 20.65 -10.17 23.94
N ARG A 698 21.84 -9.67 23.62
CA ARG A 698 22.93 -10.46 23.07
C ARG A 698 23.67 -11.20 24.19
N PHE A 699 24.15 -12.42 23.91
CA PHE A 699 24.89 -13.24 24.89
C PHE A 699 26.31 -13.63 24.46
#